data_AF-A0A2N6DI32-F1
#
_entry.id   AF-A0A2N6DI32-F1
#
_cell.length_a   1.000
_cell.length_b   1.000
_cell.length_c   1.000
_cell.angle_alpha   90.00
_cell.angle_beta   90.00
_cell.angle_gamma   90.00
#
_symmetry.space_group_name_H-M   'P 1'
#
loop_
_entity.id
_entity.type
_entity.pdbx_description
1 polymer ?
#
loop_
_entity_poly.entity_id
_entity_poly.type
_entity_poly.pdbx_seq_one_letter_code
_entity_poly.pdbx_strand_id
1 'polypeptide(L)'
;MTVNKDIVIQRSIRYTEPDEKGIFAQGAKYWVKVTDDIEEPGRGCVHCSTCVESCTHNIKQPAAGHGVFTMEERFYNDEGHRVSPGSGDSVSLMEKILWINPDECCNCKRCVKMCPQRSIKVYENPDYHDIGVTLTGHEQINNIIARAGGKSTISSAHLGRGQSKMYTDWLIDAAEILSPTRDHMNEYAGQLRGMTLGKRAARFKVDTPIFDVHQSYGSNSHEAVLSRMMACVKLGRPFFTGEGFVHPDMMAAASHCILQFGSGGFGPWVELDKFAGISMKYGQDAKKGKGGRLQDKKNDYEIALLRCVEALRHLSSPNPQHLQYSIEELPMRVESLRALLGDDKLIGADVYGTAWNFAEICVAIAKAGFEYITIKAGDGSTGAAHMVDLQNRGLNIIYLTHMADMALRAEGLREHVSLISEGGVMDSFHAMLTMLAGADFVGMGMRTLHVLGCTLCQRCHTGQCAWGITSRPYGQRIDPATSSDNIARMIKTFHDDMEGMAAGLGMSNHADVIGARRFRYHGSDPLLFETFGRGEHAKQVPHVQMKEREKKIFKSRTVSYAQNKDVFERVLTGIDGDSLKIDVGFDKIESMHLNHIMKEAVDRGVKKFFLDNVMGQRCLGTGIKCDEITVRGLVGNHSFAFLRDVKVNVIPNHSTITTVPANAQVGVANTSNPTEINISGEVSDLFAAYAISGTFRVAKSGGVRNLLLMKAGLPDEWKNLNVDRFKSAGKDDILKELVKKYQSRRAKRVKASWQDFLKQFELKLVNRKAPVAVYGLGHEKGMGDYFMEYAQGGIGIILNVVNRIDPIGYYVCSGMTAGAAYIRGPVTDAQLGKGVRKIEYLTPDDKLFLKGHIERFISEFMDKDIDKAYDDSLKEFAKNFTDNPGQILADFCKIIPISSLSTTSNE
;
A
#
# COMPACT_ATOMS: atom_id res chain seq x y z
N MET A 1 53.62 24.07 -23.54
CA MET A 1 53.14 23.98 -22.15
C MET A 1 53.88 22.84 -21.48
N THR A 2 55.00 23.18 -20.85
CA THR A 2 55.90 22.26 -20.16
C THR A 2 55.34 22.00 -18.76
N VAL A 3 54.68 20.86 -18.58
CA VAL A 3 54.32 20.34 -17.25
C VAL A 3 55.47 19.45 -16.82
N ASN A 4 56.22 19.87 -15.79
CA ASN A 4 57.01 19.00 -14.91
C ASN A 4 57.66 19.85 -13.78
N LYS A 5 56.84 20.27 -12.82
CA LYS A 5 57.27 20.43 -11.42
C LYS A 5 56.54 19.35 -10.64
N ASP A 6 57.25 18.57 -9.83
CA ASP A 6 56.66 17.57 -8.94
C ASP A 6 55.74 18.28 -7.94
N ILE A 7 54.43 18.26 -8.19
CA ILE A 7 53.45 18.82 -7.25
C ILE A 7 53.42 17.92 -6.02
N VAL A 8 53.76 18.48 -4.86
CA VAL A 8 53.65 17.77 -3.58
C VAL A 8 52.16 17.65 -3.24
N ILE A 9 51.69 16.44 -2.94
CA ILE A 9 50.30 16.21 -2.50
C ILE A 9 50.31 15.95 -1.00
N GLN A 10 49.78 16.90 -0.23
CA GLN A 10 49.54 16.74 1.19
C GLN A 10 48.09 16.30 1.42
N ARG A 11 47.90 15.27 2.25
CA ARG A 11 46.58 14.73 2.58
C ARG A 11 46.28 14.99 4.05
N SER A 12 45.08 15.52 4.33
CA SER A 12 44.63 15.75 5.72
C SER A 12 43.20 15.26 5.92
N ILE A 13 42.87 14.88 7.15
CA ILE A 13 41.54 14.50 7.60
C ILE A 13 41.10 15.52 8.64
N ARG A 14 39.96 16.16 8.43
CA ARG A 14 39.45 17.21 9.32
C ARG A 14 38.00 16.92 9.70
N TYR A 15 37.65 17.22 10.94
CA TYR A 15 36.28 17.10 11.45
C TYR A 15 35.64 18.49 11.50
N THR A 16 34.39 18.59 11.05
CA THR A 16 33.63 19.85 11.16
C THR A 16 33.22 20.07 12.60
N GLU A 17 33.36 21.30 13.09
CA GLU A 17 32.81 21.67 14.39
C GLU A 17 31.27 21.62 14.39
N PRO A 18 30.62 21.32 15.52
CA PRO A 18 29.17 21.38 15.61
C PRO A 18 28.64 22.81 15.43
N ASP A 19 27.63 22.97 14.56
CA ASP A 19 27.00 24.27 14.29
C ASP A 19 26.22 24.84 15.49
N GLU A 20 25.78 23.97 16.41
CA GLU A 20 24.93 24.33 17.55
C GLU A 20 25.62 23.93 18.87
N LYS A 21 25.43 24.73 19.92
CA LYS A 21 25.89 24.46 21.29
C LYS A 21 24.70 24.51 22.26
N GLY A 22 24.79 23.77 23.37
CA GLY A 22 23.77 23.78 24.44
C GLY A 22 22.80 22.59 24.38
N ILE A 23 21.69 22.67 25.13
CA ILE A 23 20.82 21.51 25.40
C ILE A 23 20.17 20.90 24.14
N PHE A 24 20.01 21.67 23.06
CA PHE A 24 19.46 21.18 21.79
C PHE A 24 20.52 20.60 20.84
N ALA A 25 21.81 20.77 21.15
CA ALA A 25 22.93 20.21 20.40
C ALA A 25 23.19 18.76 20.84
N GLN A 26 22.36 17.83 20.36
CA GLN A 26 22.34 16.43 20.82
C GLN A 26 23.57 15.58 20.38
N GLY A 27 24.42 16.10 19.49
CA GLY A 27 25.45 15.32 18.80
C GLY A 27 24.90 14.16 17.97
N ALA A 28 25.75 13.45 17.22
CA ALA A 28 25.36 12.18 16.59
C ALA A 28 25.36 11.02 17.58
N LYS A 29 24.45 10.06 17.36
CA LYS A 29 24.47 8.75 18.03
C LYS A 29 25.73 7.93 17.71
N TYR A 30 26.38 8.21 16.58
CA TYR A 30 27.53 7.45 16.09
C TYR A 30 28.65 8.39 15.62
N TRP A 31 29.89 8.04 15.94
CA TRP A 31 31.06 8.70 15.39
C TRP A 31 31.65 7.91 14.23
N VAL A 32 32.26 8.66 13.32
CA VAL A 32 33.01 8.13 12.19
C VAL A 32 34.46 8.49 12.42
N LYS A 33 35.37 7.52 12.35
CA LYS A 33 36.80 7.74 12.31
C LYS A 33 37.36 7.25 10.98
N VAL A 34 38.18 8.06 10.34
CA VAL A 34 38.96 7.66 9.17
C VAL A 34 40.43 7.59 9.59
N THR A 35 41.04 6.42 9.44
CA THR A 35 42.46 6.20 9.76
C THR A 35 43.33 6.63 8.56
N ASP A 36 44.48 7.22 8.84
CA ASP A 36 45.51 7.51 7.84
C ASP A 36 46.60 6.43 7.84
N ASP A 37 47.61 6.58 6.98
CA ASP A 37 48.67 5.57 6.84
C ASP A 37 49.67 5.60 8.00
N ILE A 38 49.67 6.67 8.80
CA ILE A 38 50.46 6.77 10.03
C ILE A 38 49.79 5.95 11.13
N GLU A 39 48.46 6.08 11.28
CA GLU A 39 47.68 5.31 12.25
C GLU A 39 47.57 3.82 11.89
N GLU A 40 47.34 3.50 10.61
CA GLU A 40 47.21 2.11 10.12
C GLU A 40 48.00 1.89 8.83
N PRO A 41 49.32 1.60 8.92
CA PRO A 41 50.18 1.41 7.75
C PRO A 41 49.64 0.34 6.78
N GLY A 42 49.55 0.69 5.50
CA GLY A 42 49.02 -0.20 4.46
C GLY A 42 47.50 -0.38 4.50
N ARG A 43 46.81 0.31 5.43
CA ARG A 43 45.34 0.40 5.54
C ARG A 43 44.82 1.83 5.75
N GLY A 44 45.69 2.82 5.62
CA GLY A 44 45.35 4.23 5.73
C GLY A 44 44.59 4.81 4.54
N CYS A 45 43.68 5.76 4.79
CA CYS A 45 42.92 6.43 3.74
C CYS A 45 43.82 7.08 2.68
N VAL A 46 43.54 6.78 1.41
CA VAL A 46 44.28 7.33 0.25
C VAL A 46 43.56 8.49 -0.44
N HIS A 47 42.46 8.98 0.14
CA HIS A 47 41.65 10.12 -0.35
C HIS A 47 41.13 9.94 -1.79
N CYS A 48 40.83 8.70 -2.21
CA CYS A 48 40.21 8.41 -3.51
C CYS A 48 38.74 8.85 -3.61
N SER A 49 38.10 9.13 -2.47
CA SER A 49 36.68 9.53 -2.32
C SER A 49 35.61 8.52 -2.76
N THR A 50 35.95 7.46 -3.50
CA THR A 50 35.01 6.50 -4.09
C THR A 50 34.05 5.86 -3.07
N CYS A 51 34.53 5.57 -1.86
CA CYS A 51 33.71 4.95 -0.82
C CYS A 51 32.71 5.90 -0.16
N VAL A 52 32.98 7.20 -0.22
CA VAL A 52 32.18 8.28 0.37
C VAL A 52 31.46 9.12 -0.69
N GLU A 53 31.72 8.85 -1.97
CA GLU A 53 31.07 9.45 -3.11
C GLU A 53 29.55 9.34 -2.92
N SER A 54 28.92 10.52 -2.77
CA SER A 54 27.50 10.70 -2.47
C SER A 54 27.02 9.94 -1.22
N CYS A 55 27.73 10.09 -0.09
CA CYS A 55 27.10 9.86 1.21
C CYS A 55 25.80 10.67 1.27
N THR A 56 24.70 9.99 1.60
CA THR A 56 23.35 10.55 1.48
C THR A 56 22.83 11.15 2.78
N HIS A 57 23.59 11.02 3.86
CA HIS A 57 23.22 11.53 5.17
C HIS A 57 23.64 12.99 5.29
N ASN A 58 22.70 13.87 4.98
CA ASN A 58 22.77 15.32 5.08
C ASN A 58 21.37 15.87 5.42
N ILE A 59 20.80 15.44 6.55
CA ILE A 59 19.43 15.82 6.91
C ILE A 59 19.32 17.33 7.11
N LYS A 60 20.33 17.97 7.71
CA LYS A 60 20.39 19.42 7.90
C LYS A 60 20.50 20.19 6.58
N GLN A 61 21.29 19.69 5.62
CA GLN A 61 21.51 20.35 4.33
C GLN A 61 21.36 19.39 3.12
N PRO A 62 20.14 18.95 2.78
CA PRO A 62 19.92 17.98 1.70
C PRO A 62 20.41 18.45 0.32
N ALA A 63 20.48 19.76 0.11
CA ALA A 63 20.89 20.39 -1.15
C ALA A 63 22.42 20.39 -1.39
N ALA A 64 23.23 20.13 -0.36
CA ALA A 64 24.68 20.27 -0.43
C ALA A 64 25.37 19.27 -1.39
N GLY A 65 24.66 18.24 -1.87
CA GLY A 65 25.22 17.20 -2.76
C GLY A 65 26.21 16.24 -2.09
N HIS A 66 26.69 16.58 -0.90
CA HIS A 66 27.54 15.77 -0.05
C HIS A 66 26.86 15.47 1.30
N GLY A 67 27.31 14.39 1.94
CA GLY A 67 26.78 13.89 3.22
C GLY A 67 27.71 14.19 4.38
N VAL A 68 27.93 13.17 5.21
CA VAL A 68 28.97 13.11 6.26
C VAL A 68 30.37 13.43 5.74
N PHE A 69 30.65 13.26 4.44
CA PHE A 69 32.00 13.42 3.90
C PHE A 69 31.99 14.41 2.74
N THR A 70 32.99 15.31 2.72
CA THR A 70 33.25 16.25 1.63
C THR A 70 34.75 16.30 1.36
N MET A 71 35.13 16.40 0.09
CA MET A 71 36.53 16.59 -0.31
C MET A 71 36.73 18.04 -0.72
N GLU A 72 37.77 18.68 -0.20
CA GLU A 72 38.23 20.01 -0.61
C GLU A 72 39.67 19.89 -1.14
N GLU A 73 39.94 20.49 -2.29
CA GLU A 73 41.28 20.63 -2.84
C GLU A 73 41.71 22.09 -2.79
N ARG A 74 42.90 22.36 -2.23
CA ARG A 74 43.51 23.69 -2.16
C ARG A 74 44.86 23.67 -2.86
N PHE A 75 45.12 24.67 -3.70
CA PHE A 75 46.35 24.77 -4.48
C PHE A 75 47.17 25.96 -3.98
N TYR A 76 48.48 25.76 -3.87
CA TYR A 76 49.42 26.76 -3.38
C TYR A 76 50.60 26.90 -4.35
N ASN A 77 51.14 28.11 -4.47
CA ASN A 77 52.39 28.39 -5.18
C ASN A 77 53.62 28.16 -4.28
N ASP A 78 54.83 28.32 -4.83
CA ASP A 78 56.11 28.16 -4.11
C ASP A 78 56.25 29.10 -2.89
N GLU A 79 55.48 30.20 -2.85
CA GLU A 79 55.47 31.18 -1.75
C GLU A 79 54.42 30.85 -0.66
N GLY A 80 53.62 29.78 -0.86
CA GLY A 80 52.55 29.40 0.06
C GLY A 80 51.24 30.19 -0.10
N HIS A 81 51.10 30.98 -1.16
CA HIS A 81 49.86 31.71 -1.48
C HIS A 81 48.85 30.80 -2.18
N ARG A 82 47.56 30.93 -1.83
CA ARG A 82 46.46 30.17 -2.44
C ARG A 82 46.26 30.64 -3.89
N VAL A 83 46.34 29.71 -4.84
CA VAL A 83 46.19 29.97 -6.28
C VAL A 83 45.04 29.14 -6.87
N SER A 84 44.54 29.53 -8.05
CA SER A 84 43.47 28.80 -8.74
C SER A 84 44.06 27.82 -9.76
N PRO A 85 43.46 26.62 -9.94
CA PRO A 85 43.90 25.67 -10.95
C PRO A 85 43.56 26.21 -12.35
N GLY A 86 44.45 27.03 -12.91
CA GLY A 86 44.28 27.68 -14.22
C GLY A 86 44.72 29.14 -14.31
N SER A 87 45.20 29.78 -13.23
CA SER A 87 45.60 31.20 -13.25
C SER A 87 46.95 31.49 -13.93
N GLY A 88 47.62 30.49 -14.51
CA GLY A 88 48.96 30.64 -15.10
C GLY A 88 50.10 30.61 -14.07
N ASP A 89 49.78 30.66 -12.77
CA ASP A 89 50.73 30.55 -11.66
C ASP A 89 51.23 29.10 -11.50
N SER A 90 52.52 28.93 -11.13
CA SER A 90 53.10 27.61 -10.89
C SER A 90 52.61 27.02 -9.56
N VAL A 91 51.77 25.98 -9.64
CA VAL A 91 51.34 25.17 -8.49
C VAL A 91 52.50 24.29 -8.03
N SER A 92 52.78 24.31 -6.72
CA SER A 92 53.85 23.51 -6.11
C SER A 92 53.36 22.55 -5.03
N LEU A 93 52.26 22.91 -4.35
CA LEU A 93 51.62 22.11 -3.32
C LEU A 93 50.11 22.02 -3.57
N MET A 94 49.58 20.81 -3.45
CA MET A 94 48.15 20.51 -3.44
C MET A 94 47.77 19.88 -2.09
N GLU A 95 46.91 20.55 -1.33
CA GLU A 95 46.29 19.97 -0.13
C GLU A 95 44.96 19.32 -0.49
N LYS A 96 44.83 18.02 -0.22
CA LYS A 96 43.57 17.28 -0.29
C LYS A 96 43.03 17.06 1.12
N ILE A 97 41.93 17.75 1.44
CA ILE A 97 41.29 17.71 2.75
C ILE A 97 40.03 16.85 2.66
N LEU A 98 39.96 15.80 3.49
CA LEU A 98 38.71 15.08 3.74
C LEU A 98 38.02 15.68 4.97
N TRP A 99 36.93 16.39 4.73
CA TRP A 99 36.05 16.92 5.78
C TRP A 99 35.04 15.85 6.21
N ILE A 100 34.89 15.67 7.51
CA ILE A 100 33.96 14.73 8.13
C ILE A 100 33.01 15.48 9.05
N ASN A 101 31.72 15.39 8.77
CA ASN A 101 30.65 15.83 9.66
C ASN A 101 30.07 14.63 10.43
N PRO A 102 30.56 14.36 11.66
CA PRO A 102 30.12 13.20 12.42
C PRO A 102 28.65 13.29 12.83
N ASP A 103 28.07 14.49 12.98
CA ASP A 103 26.70 14.72 13.47
C ASP A 103 25.60 14.15 12.56
N GLU A 104 25.93 13.87 11.30
CA GLU A 104 24.98 13.31 10.34
C GLU A 104 25.02 11.78 10.26
N CYS A 105 26.03 11.12 10.87
CA CYS A 105 26.22 9.68 10.77
C CYS A 105 25.07 8.88 11.38
N CYS A 106 24.63 7.84 10.67
CA CYS A 106 23.52 6.95 11.08
C CYS A 106 23.92 5.48 11.19
N ASN A 107 25.22 5.18 11.06
CA ASN A 107 25.73 3.82 11.07
C ASN A 107 25.16 2.90 9.98
N CYS A 108 24.92 3.42 8.76
CA CYS A 108 24.51 2.59 7.61
C CYS A 108 25.58 1.62 7.11
N LYS A 109 26.82 1.72 7.61
CA LYS A 109 28.00 0.91 7.23
C LYS A 109 28.36 0.86 5.74
N ARG A 110 27.70 1.63 4.85
CA ARG A 110 28.06 1.64 3.41
C ARG A 110 29.49 2.13 3.19
N CYS A 111 29.88 3.28 3.75
CA CYS A 111 31.23 3.82 3.60
C CYS A 111 32.30 2.83 4.09
N VAL A 112 32.03 2.13 5.21
CA VAL A 112 32.88 1.08 5.76
C VAL A 112 33.04 -0.08 4.78
N LYS A 113 31.94 -0.56 4.19
CA LYS A 113 31.94 -1.70 3.25
C LYS A 113 32.50 -1.35 1.87
N MET A 114 32.33 -0.11 1.43
CA MET A 114 32.80 0.36 0.11
C MET A 114 34.24 0.88 0.14
N CYS A 115 34.84 1.07 1.33
CA CYS A 115 36.24 1.49 1.43
C CYS A 115 37.16 0.35 1.00
N PRO A 116 37.90 0.48 -0.12
CA PRO A 116 38.81 -0.58 -0.57
C PRO A 116 39.90 -0.86 0.45
N GLN A 117 40.30 0.18 1.19
CA GLN A 117 41.34 0.13 2.20
C GLN A 117 40.84 -0.29 3.59
N ARG A 118 39.52 -0.27 3.81
CA ARG A 118 38.89 -0.49 5.12
C ARG A 118 39.32 0.52 6.21
N SER A 119 39.73 1.72 5.81
CA SER A 119 40.17 2.82 6.68
C SER A 119 39.05 3.54 7.45
N ILE A 120 37.78 3.28 7.11
CA ILE A 120 36.63 3.96 7.73
C ILE A 120 36.03 3.07 8.82
N LYS A 121 35.95 3.61 10.04
CA LYS A 121 35.36 2.96 11.21
C LYS A 121 34.18 3.78 11.71
N VAL A 122 33.15 3.10 12.21
CA VAL A 122 31.97 3.75 12.80
C VAL A 122 31.65 3.05 14.12
N TYR A 123 31.57 3.82 15.19
CA TYR A 123 31.36 3.36 16.57
C TYR A 123 30.30 4.23 17.27
N GLU A 124 29.80 3.76 18.41
CA GLU A 124 28.86 4.52 19.24
C GLU A 124 29.54 5.77 19.81
N ASN A 125 28.82 6.88 19.85
CA ASN A 125 29.33 8.13 20.42
C ASN A 125 29.21 8.08 21.96
N PRO A 126 30.30 8.03 22.73
CA PRO A 126 30.25 8.01 24.19
C PRO A 126 29.46 9.21 24.75
N ASP A 127 29.69 10.41 24.22
CA ASP A 127 29.03 11.63 24.66
C ASP A 127 27.51 11.57 24.48
N TYR A 128 27.03 10.83 23.47
CA TYR A 128 25.60 10.61 23.27
C TYR A 128 25.02 9.65 24.31
N HIS A 129 25.77 8.59 24.65
CA HIS A 129 25.31 7.49 25.49
C HIS A 129 25.46 7.75 26.99
N ASP A 130 26.41 8.59 27.38
CA ASP A 130 26.68 9.01 28.76
C ASP A 130 25.66 10.03 29.29
N ILE A 131 24.77 10.54 28.44
CA ILE A 131 23.67 11.43 28.85
C ILE A 131 22.61 10.64 29.64
N GLY A 132 22.31 11.11 30.84
CA GLY A 132 21.22 10.59 31.67
C GLY A 132 21.67 9.69 32.81
N VAL A 133 20.70 9.02 33.43
CA VAL A 133 20.91 8.11 34.57
C VAL A 133 19.99 6.90 34.44
N THR A 134 20.09 5.93 35.34
CA THR A 134 19.28 4.69 35.32
C THR A 134 17.76 4.95 35.24
N LEU A 135 17.27 6.06 35.79
CA LEU A 135 15.86 6.46 35.73
C LEU A 135 15.44 6.93 34.32
N THR A 136 16.31 7.71 33.65
CA THR A 136 16.03 8.29 32.33
C THR A 136 17.31 8.26 31.49
N GLY A 137 17.39 7.29 30.58
CA GLY A 137 18.55 7.12 29.70
C GLY A 137 18.63 8.15 28.57
N HIS A 138 19.76 8.14 27.87
CA HIS A 138 20.08 9.05 26.76
C HIS A 138 19.01 9.07 25.67
N GLU A 139 18.46 7.93 25.26
CA GLU A 139 17.45 7.90 24.19
C GLU A 139 16.18 8.64 24.59
N GLN A 140 15.72 8.48 25.83
CA GLN A 140 14.53 9.17 26.34
C GLN A 140 14.79 10.68 26.38
N ILE A 141 15.93 11.11 26.93
CA ILE A 141 16.32 12.51 27.04
C ILE A 141 16.40 13.16 25.66
N ASN A 142 17.15 12.54 24.73
CA ASN A 142 17.29 13.06 23.38
C ASN A 142 15.96 13.11 22.63
N ASN A 143 15.07 12.13 22.82
CA ASN A 143 13.73 12.16 22.24
C ASN A 143 12.86 13.29 22.82
N ILE A 144 12.96 13.58 24.12
CA ILE A 144 12.24 14.68 24.77
C ILE A 144 12.76 16.03 24.26
N ILE A 145 14.08 16.22 24.24
CA ILE A 145 14.72 17.45 23.73
C ILE A 145 14.36 17.66 22.24
N ALA A 146 14.37 16.59 21.43
CA ALA A 146 14.00 16.68 20.02
C ALA A 146 12.55 17.13 19.85
N ARG A 147 11.63 16.61 20.67
CA ARG A 147 10.22 17.04 20.70
C ARG A 147 10.07 18.48 21.18
N ALA A 148 10.81 18.89 22.21
CA ALA A 148 10.82 20.27 22.70
C ALA A 148 11.30 21.24 21.61
N GLY A 149 12.23 20.80 20.75
CA GLY A 149 12.66 21.52 19.54
C GLY A 149 11.72 21.38 18.34
N GLY A 150 10.51 20.82 18.50
CA GLY A 150 9.51 20.67 17.43
C GLY A 150 9.80 19.58 16.39
N LYS A 151 10.80 18.70 16.62
CA LYS A 151 11.18 17.65 15.66
C LYS A 151 10.16 16.50 15.65
N SER A 152 9.90 15.98 14.46
CA SER A 152 9.03 14.82 14.26
C SER A 152 9.63 13.55 14.87
N THR A 153 8.79 12.72 15.49
CA THR A 153 9.18 11.46 16.16
C THR A 153 9.01 10.23 15.28
N ILE A 154 9.12 10.40 13.97
CA ILE A 154 8.97 9.32 13.00
C ILE A 154 10.29 8.56 12.89
N SER A 155 10.21 7.23 12.92
CA SER A 155 11.33 6.32 12.71
C SER A 155 10.91 5.18 11.77
N SER A 156 11.78 4.19 11.58
CA SER A 156 11.57 3.05 10.69
C SER A 156 12.36 1.82 11.10
N ALA A 157 12.01 0.68 10.51
CA ALA A 157 12.43 -0.67 10.88
C ALA A 157 12.03 -1.07 12.32
N HIS A 158 11.87 -2.37 12.56
CA HIS A 158 11.69 -2.91 13.91
C HIS A 158 12.45 -4.23 14.03
N LEU A 159 13.38 -4.24 15.00
CA LEU A 159 14.29 -5.30 15.51
C LEU A 159 15.55 -4.70 16.16
N GLY A 160 15.67 -3.37 16.26
CA GLY A 160 16.86 -2.69 16.78
C GLY A 160 16.89 -2.36 18.28
N ARG A 161 15.92 -2.83 19.09
CA ARG A 161 15.93 -2.62 20.56
C ARG A 161 16.30 -3.86 21.38
N GLY A 162 16.29 -5.05 20.77
CA GLY A 162 16.66 -6.30 21.45
C GLY A 162 16.69 -7.47 20.46
N GLN A 163 17.48 -8.50 20.78
CA GLN A 163 17.51 -9.73 19.99
C GLN A 163 16.16 -10.47 20.06
N SER A 164 15.82 -11.21 19.01
CA SER A 164 14.62 -12.05 19.03
C SER A 164 14.79 -13.14 20.08
N LYS A 165 13.79 -13.30 20.96
CA LYS A 165 13.75 -14.39 21.95
C LYS A 165 13.59 -15.77 21.31
N MET A 166 13.39 -15.86 19.99
CA MET A 166 13.29 -17.14 19.29
C MET A 166 14.63 -17.88 19.16
N TYR A 167 15.77 -17.21 19.37
CA TYR A 167 17.10 -17.81 19.23
C TYR A 167 17.54 -18.67 20.41
N THR A 168 17.20 -18.28 21.63
CA THR A 168 17.79 -18.87 22.85
C THR A 168 16.82 -19.71 23.65
N ASP A 169 15.51 -19.53 23.43
CA ASP A 169 14.49 -20.02 24.37
C ASP A 169 13.68 -21.20 23.79
N TRP A 170 13.96 -21.60 22.56
CA TRP A 170 13.19 -22.61 21.82
C TRP A 170 14.09 -23.75 21.35
N LEU A 171 13.56 -24.96 21.41
CA LEU A 171 14.19 -26.17 20.90
C LEU A 171 13.19 -26.92 20.01
N ILE A 172 13.62 -27.40 18.85
CA ILE A 172 12.85 -28.38 18.07
C ILE A 172 13.26 -29.77 18.55
N ASP A 173 12.29 -30.60 18.92
CA ASP A 173 12.55 -31.94 19.48
C ASP A 173 13.21 -32.84 18.43
N ALA A 174 14.32 -33.50 18.77
CA ALA A 174 14.92 -34.49 17.88
C ALA A 174 14.09 -35.79 17.83
N ALA A 175 14.16 -36.52 16.72
CA ALA A 175 13.65 -37.89 16.62
C ALA A 175 14.82 -38.87 16.74
N GLU A 176 14.88 -39.63 17.84
CA GLU A 176 15.91 -40.66 18.06
C GLU A 176 15.63 -41.93 17.23
N ILE A 177 14.36 -42.28 17.07
CA ILE A 177 13.89 -43.32 16.16
C ILE A 177 12.98 -42.66 15.12
N LEU A 178 13.48 -42.55 13.90
CA LEU A 178 12.70 -42.13 12.75
C LEU A 178 11.75 -43.28 12.39
N SER A 179 10.45 -43.01 12.34
CA SER A 179 9.45 -43.97 11.89
C SER A 179 8.56 -43.31 10.85
N PRO A 180 8.82 -43.56 9.55
CA PRO A 180 9.86 -44.45 8.99
C PRO A 180 11.29 -43.92 9.15
N THR A 181 12.30 -44.80 9.21
CA THR A 181 13.73 -44.44 9.12
C THR A 181 14.04 -43.85 7.77
N ARG A 182 14.59 -42.63 7.74
CA ARG A 182 14.68 -41.82 6.51
C ARG A 182 15.96 -41.00 6.41
N ASP A 183 16.53 -40.94 5.22
CA ASP A 183 17.64 -40.05 4.86
C ASP A 183 17.19 -38.96 3.87
N HIS A 184 17.38 -37.70 4.23
CA HIS A 184 17.09 -36.54 3.39
C HIS A 184 17.88 -36.48 2.07
N MET A 185 19.07 -37.09 2.00
CA MET A 185 19.91 -37.02 0.80
C MET A 185 19.53 -38.06 -0.25
N ASN A 186 18.97 -39.20 0.17
CA ASN A 186 18.78 -40.37 -0.69
C ASN A 186 17.34 -40.90 -0.73
N GLU A 187 16.43 -40.39 0.11
CA GLU A 187 15.03 -40.81 0.18
C GLU A 187 14.04 -39.65 -0.01
N TYR A 188 12.78 -39.97 -0.34
CA TYR A 188 11.68 -39.00 -0.49
C TYR A 188 11.16 -38.52 0.89
N ALA A 189 12.03 -37.86 1.66
CA ALA A 189 11.75 -37.32 2.99
C ALA A 189 11.99 -35.81 3.04
N GLY A 190 11.29 -35.12 3.94
CA GLY A 190 11.43 -33.68 4.14
C GLY A 190 11.05 -32.80 2.95
N GLN A 191 10.29 -33.29 1.97
CA GLN A 191 9.98 -32.56 0.74
C GLN A 191 8.97 -31.43 1.01
N LEU A 192 9.46 -30.19 1.12
CA LEU A 192 8.63 -29.01 1.37
C LEU A 192 8.32 -28.28 0.05
N ARG A 193 7.93 -29.03 -0.98
CA ARG A 193 7.76 -28.57 -2.37
C ARG A 193 6.36 -28.88 -2.91
N GLY A 194 5.98 -28.21 -3.99
CA GLY A 194 4.71 -28.48 -4.70
C GLY A 194 3.46 -28.14 -3.89
N MET A 195 3.58 -27.20 -2.95
CA MET A 195 2.48 -26.81 -2.07
C MET A 195 1.53 -25.86 -2.81
N THR A 196 0.39 -25.56 -2.20
CA THR A 196 -0.59 -24.63 -2.77
C THR A 196 -1.00 -23.60 -1.73
N LEU A 197 -0.87 -22.32 -2.08
CA LEU A 197 -1.50 -21.23 -1.36
C LEU A 197 -2.97 -21.14 -1.76
N GLY A 198 -3.85 -21.12 -0.77
CA GLY A 198 -5.30 -21.20 -0.94
C GLY A 198 -5.79 -22.64 -0.93
N LYS A 199 -6.82 -22.93 -0.12
CA LYS A 199 -7.38 -24.28 0.01
C LYS A 199 -8.76 -24.46 -0.67
N ARG A 200 -9.31 -23.37 -1.25
CA ARG A 200 -10.62 -23.34 -1.94
C ARG A 200 -10.42 -23.51 -3.46
N ALA A 201 -11.28 -22.85 -4.26
CA ALA A 201 -11.20 -22.84 -5.72
C ALA A 201 -9.96 -22.10 -6.22
N ALA A 202 -9.68 -20.91 -5.67
CA ALA A 202 -8.47 -20.16 -5.97
C ALA A 202 -7.25 -20.84 -5.33
N ARG A 203 -6.24 -21.12 -6.17
CA ARG A 203 -5.05 -21.89 -5.83
C ARG A 203 -3.84 -21.33 -6.55
N PHE A 204 -2.74 -21.14 -5.83
CA PHE A 204 -1.45 -20.75 -6.40
C PHE A 204 -0.39 -21.78 -6.01
N LYS A 205 0.21 -22.44 -7.01
CA LYS A 205 1.28 -23.42 -6.78
C LYS A 205 2.55 -22.73 -6.32
N VAL A 206 3.20 -23.28 -5.30
CA VAL A 206 4.40 -22.71 -4.71
C VAL A 206 5.51 -23.74 -4.52
N ASP A 207 6.75 -23.34 -4.82
CA ASP A 207 7.92 -24.23 -4.77
C ASP A 207 8.66 -24.17 -3.43
N THR A 208 8.36 -23.20 -2.56
CA THR A 208 9.00 -23.02 -1.24
C THR A 208 7.99 -22.49 -0.21
N PRO A 209 8.09 -22.88 1.08
CA PRO A 209 7.19 -22.39 2.12
C PRO A 209 7.52 -20.97 2.60
N ILE A 210 8.68 -20.43 2.19
CA ILE A 210 9.15 -19.11 2.59
C ILE A 210 8.69 -18.09 1.55
N PHE A 211 7.95 -17.08 1.97
CA PHE A 211 7.44 -15.99 1.13
C PHE A 211 8.18 -14.67 1.36
N ASP A 212 8.14 -13.81 0.34
CA ASP A 212 8.39 -12.38 0.53
C ASP A 212 7.18 -11.73 1.24
N VAL A 213 7.31 -10.52 1.75
CA VAL A 213 6.22 -9.85 2.49
C VAL A 213 5.77 -8.57 1.79
N HIS A 214 4.56 -8.13 2.13
CA HIS A 214 4.02 -6.85 1.65
C HIS A 214 4.90 -5.66 2.06
N GLN A 215 5.58 -5.05 1.09
CA GLN A 215 6.35 -3.80 1.28
C GLN A 215 6.21 -2.91 0.04
N SER A 216 5.65 -1.72 0.24
CA SER A 216 5.19 -0.86 -0.86
C SER A 216 6.30 -0.29 -1.75
N TYR A 217 5.99 -0.18 -3.05
CA TYR A 217 6.66 0.75 -3.96
C TYR A 217 6.45 2.19 -3.46
N GLY A 218 7.54 2.95 -3.39
CA GLY A 218 7.60 4.25 -2.72
C GLY A 218 8.26 4.17 -1.35
N SER A 219 7.96 3.13 -0.54
CA SER A 219 8.80 2.83 0.62
C SER A 219 10.15 2.28 0.17
N ASN A 220 10.12 1.32 -0.75
CA ASN A 220 11.29 0.77 -1.43
C ASN A 220 11.51 1.47 -2.79
N SER A 221 12.76 1.50 -3.25
CA SER A 221 13.13 1.96 -4.59
C SER A 221 12.66 1.00 -5.68
N HIS A 222 12.73 1.46 -6.93
CA HIS A 222 12.33 0.64 -8.08
C HIS A 222 13.17 -0.64 -8.15
N GLU A 223 14.48 -0.51 -7.98
CA GLU A 223 15.47 -1.57 -8.06
C GLU A 223 15.28 -2.60 -6.94
N ALA A 224 14.98 -2.15 -5.71
CA ALA A 224 14.72 -3.04 -4.58
C ALA A 224 13.43 -3.86 -4.77
N VAL A 225 12.35 -3.23 -5.23
CA VAL A 225 11.08 -3.93 -5.54
C VAL A 225 11.30 -4.92 -6.68
N LEU A 226 11.98 -4.51 -7.75
CA LEU A 226 12.26 -5.36 -8.90
C LEU A 226 13.11 -6.59 -8.52
N SER A 227 14.14 -6.39 -7.69
CA SER A 227 15.00 -7.48 -7.20
C SER A 227 14.18 -8.54 -6.47
N ARG A 228 13.29 -8.12 -5.56
CA ARG A 228 12.43 -9.02 -4.80
C ARG A 228 11.40 -9.72 -5.69
N MET A 229 10.79 -9.00 -6.62
CA MET A 229 9.82 -9.54 -7.56
C MET A 229 10.45 -10.61 -8.47
N MET A 230 11.60 -10.31 -9.07
CA MET A 230 12.35 -11.26 -9.89
C MET A 230 12.74 -12.50 -9.07
N ALA A 231 13.14 -12.33 -7.80
CA ALA A 231 13.43 -13.45 -6.92
C ALA A 231 12.19 -14.33 -6.68
N CYS A 232 11.01 -13.74 -6.47
CA CYS A 232 9.76 -14.51 -6.33
C CYS A 232 9.41 -15.31 -7.58
N VAL A 233 9.56 -14.72 -8.79
CA VAL A 233 9.35 -15.45 -10.05
C VAL A 233 10.32 -16.64 -10.17
N LYS A 234 11.62 -16.43 -9.89
CA LYS A 234 12.65 -17.49 -9.90
C LYS A 234 12.33 -18.61 -8.90
N LEU A 235 11.83 -18.26 -7.72
CA LEU A 235 11.47 -19.17 -6.64
C LEU A 235 10.07 -19.79 -6.79
N GLY A 236 9.32 -19.46 -7.85
CA GLY A 236 7.97 -19.99 -8.07
C GLY A 236 7.02 -19.72 -6.92
N ARG A 237 7.09 -18.53 -6.32
CA ARG A 237 6.23 -18.10 -5.20
C ARG A 237 5.57 -16.76 -5.52
N PRO A 238 4.45 -16.38 -4.87
CA PRO A 238 3.84 -15.08 -5.08
C PRO A 238 4.76 -13.93 -4.62
N PHE A 239 4.64 -12.79 -5.28
CA PHE A 239 5.22 -11.52 -4.86
C PHE A 239 4.14 -10.65 -4.19
N PHE A 240 4.41 -10.19 -2.97
CA PHE A 240 3.47 -9.40 -2.19
C PHE A 240 3.79 -7.90 -2.31
N THR A 241 2.93 -7.15 -3.00
CA THR A 241 3.29 -5.81 -3.52
C THR A 241 3.35 -4.71 -2.45
N GLY A 242 2.54 -4.85 -1.41
CA GLY A 242 2.31 -3.83 -0.41
C GLY A 242 1.35 -2.73 -0.89
N GLU A 243 1.02 -1.79 0.00
CA GLU A 243 0.03 -0.71 -0.22
C GLU A 243 0.42 0.33 -1.30
N GLY A 244 1.51 0.15 -2.03
CA GLY A 244 2.05 1.15 -2.97
C GLY A 244 1.70 0.92 -4.44
N PHE A 245 0.98 -0.17 -4.73
CA PHE A 245 0.76 -0.71 -6.07
C PHE A 245 2.03 -1.15 -6.81
N VAL A 246 1.89 -1.52 -8.09
CA VAL A 246 2.96 -2.07 -8.95
C VAL A 246 3.30 -1.08 -10.06
N HIS A 247 4.59 -0.85 -10.33
CA HIS A 247 5.00 0.04 -11.40
C HIS A 247 4.73 -0.58 -12.79
N PRO A 248 4.33 0.19 -13.83
CA PRO A 248 4.11 -0.31 -15.19
C PRO A 248 5.22 -1.21 -15.77
N ASP A 249 6.49 -0.86 -15.52
CA ASP A 249 7.66 -1.68 -15.94
C ASP A 249 7.66 -3.11 -15.38
N MET A 250 6.89 -3.37 -14.33
CA MET A 250 6.84 -4.64 -13.60
C MET A 250 5.61 -5.50 -13.97
N MET A 251 4.71 -4.97 -14.81
CA MET A 251 3.42 -5.61 -15.11
C MET A 251 3.54 -6.94 -15.87
N ALA A 252 4.71 -7.27 -16.43
CA ALA A 252 4.98 -8.58 -17.00
C ALA A 252 4.85 -9.71 -15.95
N ALA A 253 5.05 -9.40 -14.66
CA ALA A 253 4.91 -10.36 -13.56
C ALA A 253 3.59 -10.22 -12.79
N ALA A 254 2.57 -9.54 -13.35
CA ALA A 254 1.29 -9.32 -12.66
C ALA A 254 0.64 -10.63 -12.19
N SER A 255 0.70 -11.69 -13.00
CA SER A 255 0.18 -13.03 -12.67
C SER A 255 0.90 -13.73 -11.49
N HIS A 256 2.04 -13.20 -11.03
CA HIS A 256 2.74 -13.64 -9.82
C HIS A 256 2.51 -12.71 -8.63
N CYS A 257 1.81 -11.60 -8.82
CA CYS A 257 1.68 -10.55 -7.81
C CYS A 257 0.36 -10.67 -7.05
N ILE A 258 0.45 -10.60 -5.72
CA ILE A 258 -0.68 -10.42 -4.81
C ILE A 258 -0.72 -8.95 -4.40
N LEU A 259 -1.76 -8.25 -4.86
CA LEU A 259 -1.93 -6.83 -4.60
C LEU A 259 -2.44 -6.58 -3.19
N GLN A 260 -1.81 -5.67 -2.45
CA GLN A 260 -2.36 -5.29 -1.14
C GLN A 260 -3.32 -4.10 -1.28
N PHE A 261 -4.55 -4.27 -0.82
CA PHE A 261 -5.52 -3.19 -0.69
C PHE A 261 -5.51 -2.67 0.75
N GLY A 262 -4.81 -1.55 0.97
CA GLY A 262 -4.77 -0.84 2.26
C GLY A 262 -5.88 0.20 2.40
N SER A 263 -5.97 0.83 3.58
CA SER A 263 -6.95 1.88 3.87
C SER A 263 -6.76 3.15 3.02
N GLY A 264 -5.58 3.36 2.42
CA GLY A 264 -5.36 4.45 1.46
C GLY A 264 -5.98 4.19 0.08
N GLY A 265 -6.38 2.94 -0.21
CA GLY A 265 -6.94 2.50 -1.48
C GLY A 265 -6.07 2.84 -2.69
N PHE A 266 -4.76 2.62 -2.59
CA PHE A 266 -3.85 2.81 -3.71
C PHE A 266 -3.75 1.54 -4.54
N GLY A 267 -3.80 1.67 -5.87
CA GLY A 267 -3.55 0.59 -6.81
C GLY A 267 -4.72 -0.15 -7.46
N PRO A 268 -5.99 0.00 -7.10
CA PRO A 268 -7.06 -0.69 -7.82
C PRO A 268 -7.43 -0.02 -9.17
N TRP A 269 -6.43 0.40 -9.95
CA TRP A 269 -6.61 1.30 -11.10
C TRP A 269 -6.83 0.58 -12.44
N VAL A 270 -6.37 -0.66 -12.53
CA VAL A 270 -6.36 -1.47 -13.76
C VAL A 270 -7.10 -2.78 -13.54
N GLU A 271 -7.29 -3.53 -14.63
CA GLU A 271 -7.92 -4.84 -14.65
C GLU A 271 -7.29 -5.77 -13.59
N LEU A 272 -7.94 -5.88 -12.43
CA LEU A 272 -7.39 -6.57 -11.25
C LEU A 272 -7.38 -8.09 -11.43
N ASP A 273 -8.14 -8.61 -12.38
CA ASP A 273 -8.17 -10.01 -12.83
C ASP A 273 -6.84 -10.48 -13.44
N LYS A 274 -5.89 -9.57 -13.71
CA LYS A 274 -4.56 -9.91 -14.23
C LYS A 274 -3.59 -10.37 -13.13
N PHE A 275 -3.92 -10.10 -11.87
CA PHE A 275 -3.08 -10.41 -10.74
C PHE A 275 -3.36 -11.82 -10.20
N ALA A 276 -2.42 -12.38 -9.44
CA ALA A 276 -2.62 -13.67 -8.76
C ALA A 276 -3.75 -13.59 -7.71
N GLY A 277 -3.99 -12.40 -7.18
CA GLY A 277 -4.98 -12.14 -6.15
C GLY A 277 -4.81 -10.78 -5.48
N ILE A 278 -5.66 -10.54 -4.48
CA ILE A 278 -5.69 -9.33 -3.66
C ILE A 278 -5.67 -9.71 -2.18
N SER A 279 -4.89 -9.00 -1.37
CA SER A 279 -4.91 -9.08 0.10
C SER A 279 -5.51 -7.81 0.69
N MET A 280 -6.59 -7.95 1.46
CA MET A 280 -7.16 -6.87 2.25
C MET A 280 -6.30 -6.62 3.48
N LYS A 281 -5.78 -5.41 3.65
CA LYS A 281 -4.99 -5.06 4.83
C LYS A 281 -5.89 -4.49 5.93
N TYR A 282 -6.06 -5.25 7.00
CA TYR A 282 -6.71 -4.81 8.23
C TYR A 282 -5.72 -4.23 9.23
N GLY A 283 -4.46 -4.67 9.22
CA GLY A 283 -3.40 -3.87 9.84
C GLY A 283 -1.99 -4.46 9.77
N GLN A 284 -1.10 -3.83 10.54
CA GLN A 284 0.33 -4.11 10.56
C GLN A 284 0.86 -3.83 11.97
N ASP A 285 1.47 -4.81 12.61
CA ASP A 285 1.80 -4.71 14.04
C ASP A 285 2.85 -3.65 14.38
N ALA A 286 3.75 -3.33 13.42
CA ALA A 286 4.70 -2.22 13.55
C ALA A 286 4.04 -0.86 13.84
N LYS A 287 2.72 -0.73 13.59
CA LYS A 287 1.90 0.45 13.86
C LYS A 287 0.44 0.07 14.08
N LYS A 288 0.17 -0.50 15.26
CA LYS A 288 -1.14 -0.97 15.70
C LYS A 288 -2.22 0.11 15.54
N GLY A 289 -3.35 -0.28 14.93
CA GLY A 289 -4.50 0.60 14.72
C GLY A 289 -4.25 1.80 13.80
N LYS A 290 -3.17 1.81 13.01
CA LYS A 290 -2.78 2.96 12.17
C LYS A 290 -2.50 2.57 10.72
N GLY A 291 -2.84 3.48 9.81
CA GLY A 291 -2.70 3.31 8.37
C GLY A 291 -1.26 3.39 7.83
N GLY A 292 -1.13 3.12 6.52
CA GLY A 292 0.05 3.40 5.70
C GLY A 292 0.61 4.83 5.92
N ARG A 293 1.93 4.99 5.85
CA ARG A 293 2.58 6.32 5.91
C ARG A 293 3.71 6.41 4.89
N LEU A 294 3.70 7.48 4.10
CA LEU A 294 4.78 7.84 3.20
C LEU A 294 5.08 9.34 3.35
N GLN A 295 6.35 9.68 3.57
CA GLN A 295 6.76 11.08 3.70
C GLN A 295 6.71 11.79 2.35
N ASP A 296 6.41 13.08 2.38
CA ASP A 296 6.41 14.04 1.27
C ASP A 296 7.59 13.86 0.29
N LYS A 297 8.83 13.83 0.80
CA LYS A 297 10.05 13.67 -0.01
C LYS A 297 10.11 12.34 -0.77
N LYS A 298 9.34 11.34 -0.35
CA LYS A 298 9.23 10.03 -1.01
C LYS A 298 8.00 9.91 -1.91
N ASN A 299 7.05 10.84 -1.81
CA ASN A 299 5.92 10.97 -2.72
C ASN A 299 6.32 11.87 -3.91
N ASP A 300 7.34 11.46 -4.66
CA ASP A 300 7.76 12.20 -5.86
C ASP A 300 6.73 12.09 -6.99
N TYR A 301 6.99 12.78 -8.11
CA TYR A 301 6.07 12.82 -9.26
C TYR A 301 5.74 11.43 -9.84
N GLU A 302 6.67 10.47 -9.82
CA GLU A 302 6.40 9.10 -10.29
C GLU A 302 5.49 8.35 -9.30
N ILE A 303 5.72 8.50 -7.99
CA ILE A 303 4.87 7.90 -6.96
C ILE A 303 3.46 8.52 -6.99
N ALA A 304 3.36 9.82 -7.19
CA ALA A 304 2.10 10.54 -7.30
C ALA A 304 1.27 10.07 -8.50
N LEU A 305 1.91 9.81 -9.65
CA LEU A 305 1.26 9.19 -10.80
C LEU A 305 0.77 7.78 -10.45
N LEU A 306 1.65 6.97 -9.86
CA LEU A 306 1.36 5.58 -9.53
C LEU A 306 0.18 5.45 -8.57
N ARG A 307 0.06 6.37 -7.61
CA ARG A 307 -0.98 6.36 -6.57
C ARG A 307 -2.19 7.23 -6.91
N CYS A 308 -2.20 7.87 -8.08
CA CYS A 308 -3.23 8.81 -8.48
C CYS A 308 -3.44 9.92 -7.43
N VAL A 309 -2.36 10.49 -6.89
CA VAL A 309 -2.41 11.57 -5.88
C VAL A 309 -1.63 12.79 -6.35
N GLU A 310 -1.64 13.87 -5.59
CA GLU A 310 -0.71 14.98 -5.74
C GLU A 310 0.71 14.62 -5.26
N ALA A 311 1.71 15.17 -5.95
CA ALA A 311 3.12 15.00 -5.62
C ALA A 311 3.53 15.87 -4.42
N LEU A 312 4.61 15.46 -3.75
CA LEU A 312 5.29 16.21 -2.68
C LEU A 312 4.41 16.49 -1.45
N ARG A 313 3.34 15.70 -1.26
CA ARG A 313 2.49 15.71 -0.07
C ARG A 313 2.73 14.46 0.79
N HIS A 314 2.61 14.59 2.11
CA HIS A 314 2.57 13.43 3.00
C HIS A 314 1.35 12.57 2.68
N LEU A 315 1.56 11.27 2.53
CA LEU A 315 0.47 10.31 2.38
C LEU A 315 0.29 9.58 3.70
N SER A 316 -0.75 9.93 4.45
CA SER A 316 -1.21 9.21 5.63
C SER A 316 -2.52 8.54 5.30
N SER A 317 -2.53 7.20 5.28
CA SER A 317 -3.76 6.45 5.07
C SER A 317 -4.63 6.50 6.34
N PRO A 318 -5.96 6.43 6.22
CA PRO A 318 -6.85 6.32 7.37
C PRO A 318 -6.48 5.14 8.28
N ASN A 319 -6.84 5.27 9.55
CA ASN A 319 -6.62 4.22 10.53
C ASN A 319 -7.50 2.99 10.27
N PRO A 320 -8.85 3.12 10.18
CA PRO A 320 -9.70 2.00 9.84
C PRO A 320 -9.71 1.73 8.33
N GLN A 321 -10.09 0.51 7.95
CA GLN A 321 -10.51 0.21 6.60
C GLN A 321 -11.96 0.68 6.45
N HIS A 322 -12.19 1.88 5.90
CA HIS A 322 -13.55 2.46 5.76
C HIS A 322 -14.51 1.62 4.92
N LEU A 323 -13.99 0.67 4.15
CA LEU A 323 -14.77 -0.31 3.41
C LEU A 323 -15.31 -1.47 4.27
N GLN A 324 -14.99 -1.48 5.56
CA GLN A 324 -15.23 -2.56 6.50
C GLN A 324 -15.27 -2.06 7.95
N TYR A 325 -16.46 -1.91 8.52
CA TYR A 325 -16.71 -1.52 9.90
C TYR A 325 -17.13 -2.67 10.81
N SER A 326 -17.66 -3.76 10.25
CA SER A 326 -18.18 -4.87 11.04
C SER A 326 -17.82 -6.24 10.45
N ILE A 327 -18.05 -7.32 11.20
CA ILE A 327 -17.74 -8.70 10.78
C ILE A 327 -18.71 -9.20 9.69
N GLU A 328 -19.93 -8.68 9.69
CA GLU A 328 -21.07 -8.96 8.81
C GLU A 328 -20.81 -8.46 7.39
N GLU A 329 -19.98 -7.43 7.24
CA GLU A 329 -19.57 -6.89 5.96
C GLU A 329 -18.45 -7.74 5.30
N LEU A 330 -17.77 -8.64 6.04
CA LEU A 330 -16.60 -9.38 5.52
C LEU A 330 -17.02 -10.29 4.36
N PRO A 331 -18.11 -11.07 4.45
CA PRO A 331 -18.63 -11.81 3.30
C PRO A 331 -19.00 -10.89 2.13
N MET A 332 -19.54 -9.70 2.40
CA MET A 332 -19.90 -8.73 1.35
C MET A 332 -18.67 -8.21 0.61
N ARG A 333 -17.55 -8.03 1.33
CA ARG A 333 -16.27 -7.67 0.73
C ARG A 333 -15.77 -8.79 -0.18
N VAL A 334 -15.75 -10.04 0.30
CA VAL A 334 -15.36 -11.21 -0.50
C VAL A 334 -16.26 -11.33 -1.74
N GLU A 335 -17.57 -11.16 -1.58
CA GLU A 335 -18.56 -11.16 -2.65
C GLU A 335 -18.25 -10.10 -3.72
N SER A 336 -17.98 -8.84 -3.32
CA SER A 336 -17.61 -7.77 -4.26
C SER A 336 -16.30 -8.03 -4.99
N LEU A 337 -15.31 -8.63 -4.32
CA LEU A 337 -14.02 -8.97 -4.91
C LEU A 337 -14.14 -10.19 -5.84
N ARG A 338 -14.98 -11.18 -5.52
CA ARG A 338 -15.30 -12.30 -6.42
C ARG A 338 -16.05 -11.83 -7.65
N ALA A 339 -17.02 -10.94 -7.45
CA ALA A 339 -17.74 -10.27 -8.53
C ALA A 339 -16.80 -9.52 -9.48
N LEU A 340 -15.64 -9.04 -9.01
CA LEU A 340 -14.61 -8.46 -9.85
C LEU A 340 -13.67 -9.52 -10.46
N LEU A 341 -12.99 -10.29 -9.61
CA LEU A 341 -11.82 -11.10 -9.93
C LEU A 341 -12.15 -12.46 -10.55
N GLY A 342 -13.34 -13.01 -10.29
CA GLY A 342 -13.63 -14.41 -10.54
C GLY A 342 -13.15 -15.33 -9.42
N ASP A 343 -13.28 -16.65 -9.64
CA ASP A 343 -13.12 -17.67 -8.61
C ASP A 343 -11.70 -18.24 -8.49
N ASP A 344 -10.86 -18.01 -9.50
CA ASP A 344 -9.49 -18.55 -9.58
C ASP A 344 -8.46 -17.66 -8.89
N LYS A 345 -8.83 -16.42 -8.52
CA LYS A 345 -7.93 -15.44 -7.89
C LYS A 345 -7.95 -15.52 -6.37
N LEU A 346 -6.79 -15.39 -5.74
CA LEU A 346 -6.71 -15.42 -4.27
C LEU A 346 -7.28 -14.13 -3.66
N ILE A 347 -8.04 -14.27 -2.57
CA ILE A 347 -8.49 -13.16 -1.72
C ILE A 347 -7.96 -13.43 -0.30
N GLY A 348 -7.02 -12.60 0.13
CA GLY A 348 -6.37 -12.70 1.44
C GLY A 348 -6.78 -11.61 2.41
N ALA A 349 -6.44 -11.83 3.67
CA ALA A 349 -6.60 -10.84 4.73
C ALA A 349 -5.33 -10.73 5.58
N ASP A 350 -4.81 -9.52 5.75
CA ASP A 350 -3.67 -9.24 6.62
C ASP A 350 -4.17 -8.66 7.95
N VAL A 351 -3.99 -9.40 9.03
CA VAL A 351 -4.46 -9.06 10.37
C VAL A 351 -3.30 -8.78 11.32
N TYR A 352 -3.47 -7.80 12.21
CA TYR A 352 -2.53 -7.55 13.29
C TYR A 352 -2.77 -8.59 14.39
N GLY A 353 -1.70 -9.28 14.78
CA GLY A 353 -1.75 -10.35 15.78
C GLY A 353 -2.19 -9.86 17.16
N THR A 354 -1.98 -8.59 17.47
CA THR A 354 -2.45 -8.00 18.74
C THR A 354 -3.88 -7.48 18.69
N ALA A 355 -4.69 -7.87 17.71
CA ALA A 355 -6.11 -7.55 17.74
C ALA A 355 -6.75 -8.17 18.99
N TRP A 356 -7.63 -7.43 19.64
CA TRP A 356 -8.51 -8.01 20.65
C TRP A 356 -9.39 -9.07 19.95
N ASN A 357 -9.59 -10.24 20.57
CA ASN A 357 -10.29 -11.39 19.95
C ASN A 357 -9.64 -11.89 18.65
N PHE A 358 -8.30 -11.95 18.61
CA PHE A 358 -7.54 -12.37 17.43
C PHE A 358 -7.98 -13.74 16.87
N ALA A 359 -8.26 -14.72 17.76
CA ALA A 359 -8.72 -16.05 17.37
C ALA A 359 -10.08 -16.00 16.66
N GLU A 360 -11.03 -15.25 17.23
CA GLU A 360 -12.37 -15.06 16.68
C GLU A 360 -12.34 -14.32 15.34
N ILE A 361 -11.44 -13.33 15.20
CA ILE A 361 -11.22 -12.61 13.94
C ILE A 361 -10.70 -13.58 12.86
N CYS A 362 -9.78 -14.49 13.18
CA CYS A 362 -9.31 -15.49 12.23
C CYS A 362 -10.45 -16.41 11.77
N VAL A 363 -11.27 -16.87 12.71
CA VAL A 363 -12.47 -17.68 12.42
C VAL A 363 -13.47 -16.91 11.55
N ALA A 364 -13.69 -15.63 11.84
CA ALA A 364 -14.57 -14.75 11.08
C ALA A 364 -14.15 -14.60 9.62
N ILE A 365 -12.86 -14.32 9.40
CA ILE A 365 -12.27 -14.18 8.07
C ILE A 365 -12.37 -15.48 7.28
N ALA A 366 -12.07 -16.62 7.92
CA ALA A 366 -12.21 -17.93 7.27
C ALA A 366 -13.69 -18.23 6.90
N LYS A 367 -14.65 -17.87 7.77
CA LYS A 367 -16.10 -17.98 7.51
C LYS A 367 -16.57 -17.06 6.38
N ALA A 368 -15.96 -15.88 6.23
CA ALA A 368 -16.31 -14.93 5.17
C ALA A 368 -15.89 -15.38 3.77
N GLY A 369 -14.97 -16.35 3.67
CA GLY A 369 -14.58 -16.96 2.39
C GLY A 369 -13.22 -16.50 1.85
N PHE A 370 -12.38 -15.87 2.67
CA PHE A 370 -10.98 -15.60 2.32
C PHE A 370 -10.19 -16.90 2.16
N GLU A 371 -9.24 -16.94 1.22
CA GLU A 371 -8.40 -18.12 0.94
C GLU A 371 -7.22 -18.25 1.87
N TYR A 372 -6.69 -17.13 2.36
CA TYR A 372 -5.59 -17.13 3.31
C TYR A 372 -5.67 -15.96 4.30
N ILE A 373 -5.07 -16.17 5.46
CA ILE A 373 -4.91 -15.18 6.52
C ILE A 373 -3.42 -14.97 6.74
N THR A 374 -2.99 -13.72 6.63
CA THR A 374 -1.63 -13.31 6.95
C THR A 374 -1.61 -12.72 8.36
N ILE A 375 -0.96 -13.43 9.28
CA ILE A 375 -0.76 -13.04 10.67
C ILE A 375 0.45 -12.12 10.73
N LYS A 376 0.23 -10.84 11.05
CA LYS A 376 1.31 -9.85 11.27
C LYS A 376 1.59 -9.75 12.77
N ALA A 377 2.69 -10.34 13.24
CA ALA A 377 3.09 -10.34 14.65
C ALA A 377 4.02 -9.18 15.05
N GLY A 378 4.33 -9.10 16.34
CA GLY A 378 4.98 -7.97 17.01
C GLY A 378 6.34 -7.54 16.49
N ASP A 379 7.13 -8.47 15.98
CA ASP A 379 8.48 -8.19 15.47
C ASP A 379 8.46 -7.77 13.98
N GLY A 380 7.32 -7.30 13.48
CA GLY A 380 7.17 -6.76 12.12
C GLY A 380 7.83 -5.39 11.96
N SER A 381 8.46 -5.15 10.80
CA SER A 381 9.14 -3.88 10.47
C SER A 381 8.26 -2.91 9.66
N THR A 382 8.70 -1.66 9.50
CA THR A 382 7.99 -0.64 8.71
C THR A 382 8.95 0.38 8.08
N GLY A 383 8.58 0.94 6.93
CA GLY A 383 9.33 2.05 6.32
C GLY A 383 9.17 3.39 7.05
N ALA A 384 8.06 3.58 7.78
CA ALA A 384 7.77 4.77 8.57
C ALA A 384 6.67 4.49 9.63
N ALA A 385 6.92 4.84 10.89
CA ALA A 385 5.95 4.86 11.99
C ALA A 385 6.41 5.84 13.08
N HIS A 386 5.52 6.25 14.00
CA HIS A 386 5.97 6.99 15.17
C HIS A 386 6.76 6.08 16.11
N MET A 387 7.75 6.62 16.82
CA MET A 387 8.56 5.85 17.77
C MET A 387 7.71 5.16 18.85
N VAL A 388 6.63 5.79 19.33
CA VAL A 388 5.72 5.18 20.32
C VAL A 388 5.02 3.94 19.77
N ASP A 389 4.72 3.92 18.47
CA ASP A 389 4.10 2.78 17.81
C ASP A 389 5.08 1.61 17.72
N LEU A 390 6.34 1.91 17.40
CA LEU A 390 7.42 0.91 17.37
C LEU A 390 7.79 0.40 18.77
N GLN A 391 7.53 1.15 19.83
CA GLN A 391 7.77 0.71 21.21
C GLN A 391 6.71 -0.26 21.71
N ASN A 392 5.47 -0.11 21.24
CA ASN A 392 4.36 -0.98 21.60
C ASN A 392 4.45 -2.32 20.86
N ARG A 393 5.39 -3.18 21.29
CA ARG A 393 5.63 -4.51 20.68
C ARG A 393 4.40 -5.39 20.75
N GLY A 394 4.16 -6.15 19.70
CA GLY A 394 3.12 -7.19 19.72
C GLY A 394 3.56 -8.52 20.28
N LEU A 395 2.65 -9.47 20.18
CA LEU A 395 2.85 -10.84 20.65
C LEU A 395 3.78 -11.61 19.69
N ASN A 396 4.41 -12.64 20.24
CA ASN A 396 5.31 -13.52 19.51
C ASN A 396 4.55 -14.29 18.41
N ILE A 397 5.21 -14.49 17.26
CA ILE A 397 4.60 -15.11 16.08
C ILE A 397 4.21 -16.58 16.32
N ILE A 398 4.97 -17.34 17.12
CA ILE A 398 4.68 -18.75 17.43
C ILE A 398 3.37 -18.86 18.21
N TYR A 399 3.20 -18.02 19.23
CA TYR A 399 1.97 -17.95 20.03
C TYR A 399 0.75 -17.60 19.18
N LEU A 400 0.84 -16.55 18.37
CA LEU A 400 -0.27 -16.11 17.52
C LEU A 400 -0.63 -17.15 16.45
N THR A 401 0.37 -17.77 15.84
CA THR A 401 0.17 -18.84 14.86
C THR A 401 -0.56 -20.02 15.49
N HIS A 402 -0.12 -20.44 16.68
CA HIS A 402 -0.76 -21.51 17.43
C HIS A 402 -2.22 -21.17 17.75
N MET A 403 -2.51 -19.97 18.25
CA MET A 403 -3.88 -19.55 18.55
C MET A 403 -4.80 -19.60 17.32
N ALA A 404 -4.33 -19.07 16.17
CA ALA A 404 -5.11 -19.09 14.94
C ALA A 404 -5.37 -20.52 14.44
N ASP A 405 -4.33 -21.37 14.43
CA ASP A 405 -4.46 -22.78 14.03
C ASP A 405 -5.45 -23.54 14.93
N MET A 406 -5.35 -23.39 16.25
CA MET A 406 -6.27 -24.03 17.21
C MET A 406 -7.71 -23.57 17.02
N ALA A 407 -7.94 -22.26 16.91
CA ALA A 407 -9.28 -21.70 16.74
C ALA A 407 -9.94 -22.16 15.44
N LEU A 408 -9.19 -22.19 14.34
CA LEU A 408 -9.68 -22.68 13.05
C LEU A 408 -9.96 -24.17 13.06
N ARG A 409 -9.16 -24.98 13.76
CA ARG A 409 -9.41 -26.43 13.90
C ARG A 409 -10.63 -26.71 14.76
N ALA A 410 -10.80 -25.99 15.87
CA ALA A 410 -11.96 -26.11 16.75
C ALA A 410 -13.28 -25.85 15.99
N GLU A 411 -13.26 -24.94 15.02
CA GLU A 411 -14.41 -24.58 14.18
C GLU A 411 -14.51 -25.41 12.89
N GLY A 412 -13.60 -26.35 12.62
CA GLY A 412 -13.58 -27.15 11.39
C GLY A 412 -13.23 -26.37 10.12
N LEU A 413 -12.54 -25.23 10.24
CA LEU A 413 -12.23 -24.31 9.13
C LEU A 413 -10.80 -24.40 8.61
N ARG A 414 -9.89 -25.09 9.32
CA ARG A 414 -8.46 -25.11 9.01
C ARG A 414 -8.13 -25.67 7.63
N GLU A 415 -8.97 -26.55 7.09
CA GLU A 415 -8.83 -27.11 5.73
C GLU A 415 -9.37 -26.20 4.63
N HIS A 416 -9.98 -25.06 4.96
CA HIS A 416 -10.53 -24.11 4.00
C HIS A 416 -9.72 -22.83 3.85
N VAL A 417 -8.69 -22.64 4.66
CA VAL A 417 -7.90 -21.41 4.69
C VAL A 417 -6.42 -21.71 4.93
N SER A 418 -5.53 -21.01 4.22
CA SER A 418 -4.09 -21.04 4.49
C SER A 418 -3.70 -19.99 5.53
N LEU A 419 -2.73 -20.29 6.38
CA LEU A 419 -2.12 -19.36 7.32
C LEU A 419 -0.72 -18.98 6.84
N ILE A 420 -0.49 -17.67 6.67
CA ILE A 420 0.83 -17.08 6.42
C ILE A 420 1.25 -16.36 7.70
N SER A 421 2.41 -16.69 8.25
CA SER A 421 2.88 -16.08 9.50
C SER A 421 4.09 -15.19 9.27
N GLU A 422 4.00 -13.92 9.67
CA GLU A 422 5.05 -12.92 9.49
C GLU A 422 5.33 -12.12 10.76
N GLY A 423 6.59 -11.73 10.96
CA GLY A 423 7.03 -10.91 12.10
C GLY A 423 8.07 -11.64 12.93
N GLY A 424 9.33 -11.21 12.83
CA GLY A 424 10.43 -11.83 13.58
C GLY A 424 10.97 -13.16 13.03
N VAL A 425 10.48 -13.67 11.90
CA VAL A 425 11.05 -14.86 11.23
C VAL A 425 12.37 -14.48 10.54
N MET A 426 13.47 -15.10 10.97
CA MET A 426 14.82 -14.57 10.71
C MET A 426 15.74 -15.52 9.94
N ASP A 427 15.46 -16.82 9.97
CA ASP A 427 16.26 -17.89 9.37
C ASP A 427 15.38 -19.16 9.20
N SER A 428 15.99 -20.25 8.74
CA SER A 428 15.38 -21.56 8.54
C SER A 428 14.82 -22.17 9.84
N PHE A 429 15.51 -22.01 10.97
CA PHE A 429 15.04 -22.49 12.28
C PHE A 429 13.74 -21.79 12.71
N HIS A 430 13.69 -20.45 12.66
CA HIS A 430 12.46 -19.70 12.98
C HIS A 430 11.32 -20.06 12.02
N ALA A 431 11.64 -20.24 10.73
CA ALA A 431 10.65 -20.63 9.72
C ALA A 431 10.04 -21.99 10.04
N MET A 432 10.87 -22.99 10.33
CA MET A 432 10.44 -24.34 10.70
C MET A 432 9.60 -24.31 11.99
N LEU A 433 10.07 -23.62 13.03
CA LEU A 433 9.34 -23.45 14.29
C LEU A 433 7.94 -22.85 14.09
N THR A 434 7.84 -21.84 13.22
CA THR A 434 6.56 -21.18 12.90
C THR A 434 5.60 -22.12 12.16
N MET A 435 6.09 -22.97 11.25
CA MET A 435 5.27 -23.97 10.57
C MET A 435 4.80 -25.07 11.54
N LEU A 436 5.69 -25.56 12.41
CA LEU A 436 5.35 -26.50 13.47
C LEU A 436 4.25 -25.95 14.40
N ALA A 437 4.18 -24.63 14.57
CA ALA A 437 3.13 -23.97 15.36
C ALA A 437 1.75 -23.93 14.67
N GLY A 438 1.70 -24.12 13.35
CA GLY A 438 0.45 -24.19 12.58
C GLY A 438 0.41 -23.39 11.28
N ALA A 439 1.47 -22.63 10.95
CA ALA A 439 1.51 -21.86 9.70
C ALA A 439 1.69 -22.79 8.49
N ASP A 440 0.94 -22.53 7.40
CA ASP A 440 1.22 -23.19 6.12
C ASP A 440 2.44 -22.54 5.45
N PHE A 441 2.61 -21.23 5.58
CA PHE A 441 3.69 -20.47 4.97
C PHE A 441 4.25 -19.42 5.93
N VAL A 442 5.49 -18.99 5.71
CA VAL A 442 6.14 -17.96 6.54
C VAL A 442 6.64 -16.80 5.70
N GLY A 443 6.52 -15.57 6.20
CA GLY A 443 6.99 -14.39 5.48
C GLY A 443 8.29 -13.82 6.05
N MET A 444 9.26 -13.54 5.17
CA MET A 444 10.55 -12.92 5.51
C MET A 444 10.75 -11.59 4.76
N GLY A 445 10.57 -10.47 5.46
CA GLY A 445 10.79 -9.13 4.89
C GLY A 445 12.21 -8.60 5.08
N MET A 446 12.67 -8.50 6.33
CA MET A 446 13.95 -7.83 6.61
C MET A 446 15.16 -8.56 6.01
N ARG A 447 15.10 -9.89 5.93
CA ARG A 447 16.21 -10.71 5.40
C ARG A 447 16.44 -10.50 3.92
N THR A 448 15.37 -10.32 3.13
CA THR A 448 15.52 -9.96 1.71
C THR A 448 16.20 -8.60 1.55
N LEU A 449 15.91 -7.63 2.44
CA LEU A 449 16.57 -6.32 2.43
C LEU A 449 18.03 -6.35 2.90
N HIS A 450 18.42 -7.29 3.77
CA HIS A 450 19.82 -7.47 4.17
C HIS A 450 20.69 -7.92 2.99
N VAL A 451 20.16 -8.77 2.10
CA VAL A 451 20.84 -9.16 0.86
C VAL A 451 21.09 -7.95 -0.05
N LEU A 452 20.22 -6.93 0.00
CA LEU A 452 20.38 -5.66 -0.70
C LEU A 452 21.34 -4.67 0.01
N GLY A 453 21.87 -5.03 1.17
CA GLY A 453 22.82 -4.22 1.95
C GLY A 453 22.25 -3.51 3.18
N CYS A 454 20.96 -3.70 3.52
CA CYS A 454 20.39 -3.06 4.71
C CYS A 454 21.15 -3.48 5.99
N THR A 455 21.62 -2.50 6.75
CA THR A 455 22.28 -2.69 8.05
C THR A 455 21.46 -2.15 9.23
N LEU A 456 20.14 -1.97 9.04
CA LEU A 456 19.22 -1.48 10.06
C LEU A 456 19.57 -0.09 10.64
N CYS A 457 19.95 0.87 9.80
CA CYS A 457 20.22 2.25 10.23
C CYS A 457 18.96 3.08 10.58
N GLN A 458 17.76 2.51 10.44
CA GLN A 458 16.46 3.09 10.85
C GLN A 458 16.10 4.46 10.23
N ARG A 459 16.73 4.82 9.09
CA ARG A 459 16.45 6.07 8.33
C ARG A 459 15.63 5.85 7.05
N CYS A 460 14.82 4.79 6.97
CA CYS A 460 14.06 4.47 5.76
C CYS A 460 13.02 5.55 5.39
N HIS A 461 12.52 6.26 6.40
CA HIS A 461 11.50 7.29 6.25
C HIS A 461 12.03 8.58 5.60
N THR A 462 13.35 8.83 5.61
CA THR A 462 13.94 10.08 5.11
C THR A 462 14.10 10.13 3.58
N GLY A 463 14.03 8.97 2.92
CA GLY A 463 14.33 8.87 1.49
C GLY A 463 15.83 8.95 1.16
N GLN A 464 16.71 8.84 2.16
CA GLN A 464 18.17 8.98 2.02
C GLN A 464 18.94 7.69 2.37
N CYS A 465 18.36 6.52 2.19
CA CYS A 465 19.09 5.25 2.38
C CYS A 465 20.32 5.19 1.47
N ALA A 466 21.51 5.15 2.08
CA ALA A 466 22.77 5.09 1.33
C ALA A 466 22.90 3.82 0.47
N TRP A 467 22.24 2.72 0.83
CA TRP A 467 22.23 1.51 0.03
C TRP A 467 21.28 1.56 -1.18
N GLY A 468 20.47 2.62 -1.32
CA GLY A 468 19.50 2.74 -2.41
C GLY A 468 18.22 1.90 -2.22
N ILE A 469 18.04 1.25 -1.06
CA ILE A 469 16.89 0.36 -0.81
C ILE A 469 15.60 1.15 -0.64
N THR A 470 15.62 2.17 0.23
CA THR A 470 14.46 3.02 0.53
C THR A 470 14.67 4.47 0.07
N SER A 471 15.52 4.63 -0.94
CA SER A 471 15.84 5.89 -1.61
C SER A 471 15.84 5.71 -3.13
N ARG A 472 15.03 6.49 -3.83
CA ARG A 472 14.85 6.40 -5.28
C ARG A 472 15.97 7.08 -6.09
N PRO A 473 16.51 8.27 -5.71
CA PRO A 473 17.64 8.87 -6.41
C PRO A 473 18.90 8.01 -6.46
N TYR A 474 19.06 7.11 -5.49
CA TYR A 474 20.23 6.23 -5.31
C TYR A 474 19.92 4.74 -5.56
N GLY A 475 18.74 4.41 -6.11
CA GLY A 475 18.30 3.04 -6.33
C GLY A 475 19.22 2.23 -7.27
N GLN A 476 19.87 2.90 -8.22
CA GLN A 476 20.86 2.34 -9.15
C GLN A 476 22.09 1.69 -8.49
N ARG A 477 22.27 1.88 -7.17
CA ARG A 477 23.29 1.16 -6.38
C ARG A 477 22.98 -0.33 -6.24
N ILE A 478 21.75 -0.74 -6.56
CA ILE A 478 21.28 -2.13 -6.53
C ILE A 478 21.12 -2.59 -7.98
N ASP A 479 21.83 -3.65 -8.36
CA ASP A 479 21.59 -4.35 -9.63
C ASP A 479 20.50 -5.41 -9.42
N PRO A 480 19.31 -5.28 -10.05
CA PRO A 480 18.20 -6.19 -9.79
C PRO A 480 18.44 -7.64 -10.20
N ALA A 481 19.21 -7.87 -11.27
CA ALA A 481 19.52 -9.22 -11.73
C ALA A 481 20.35 -9.96 -10.67
N THR A 482 21.52 -9.42 -10.32
CA THR A 482 22.42 -9.98 -9.30
C THR A 482 21.74 -10.09 -7.93
N SER A 483 21.01 -9.04 -7.53
CA SER A 483 20.34 -9.01 -6.23
C SER A 483 19.23 -10.05 -6.13
N SER A 484 18.46 -10.25 -7.21
CA SER A 484 17.43 -11.30 -7.24
C SER A 484 18.02 -12.71 -7.15
N ASP A 485 19.17 -12.96 -7.77
CA ASP A 485 19.89 -14.25 -7.65
C ASP A 485 20.40 -14.49 -6.23
N ASN A 486 20.92 -13.46 -5.58
CA ASN A 486 21.38 -13.56 -4.19
C ASN A 486 20.21 -13.83 -3.23
N ILE A 487 19.07 -13.16 -3.42
CA ILE A 487 17.85 -13.44 -2.63
C ILE A 487 17.40 -14.88 -2.88
N ALA A 488 17.33 -15.32 -4.15
CA ALA A 488 16.92 -16.68 -4.48
C ALA A 488 17.85 -17.72 -3.86
N ARG A 489 19.17 -17.49 -3.88
CA ARG A 489 20.15 -18.39 -3.26
C ARG A 489 19.94 -18.48 -1.75
N MET A 490 19.77 -17.36 -1.04
CA MET A 490 19.51 -17.35 0.40
C MET A 490 18.23 -18.10 0.77
N ILE A 491 17.15 -17.91 0.01
CA ILE A 491 15.90 -18.64 0.28
C ILE A 491 16.06 -20.13 0.01
N LYS A 492 16.76 -20.52 -1.06
CA LYS A 492 17.06 -21.93 -1.34
C LYS A 492 17.85 -22.57 -0.21
N THR A 493 18.91 -21.93 0.30
CA THR A 493 19.68 -22.47 1.42
C THR A 493 18.82 -22.64 2.68
N PHE A 494 17.97 -21.67 3.01
CA PHE A 494 17.06 -21.82 4.15
C PHE A 494 16.01 -22.91 3.92
N HIS A 495 15.57 -23.07 2.68
CA HIS A 495 14.63 -24.13 2.33
C HIS A 495 15.28 -25.51 2.49
N ASP A 496 16.50 -25.70 1.98
CA ASP A 496 17.25 -26.95 2.10
C ASP A 496 17.51 -27.30 3.58
N ASP A 497 17.86 -26.31 4.42
CA ASP A 497 17.97 -26.49 5.87
C ASP A 497 16.65 -27.01 6.49
N MET A 498 15.51 -26.44 6.07
CA MET A 498 14.19 -26.86 6.56
C MET A 498 13.82 -28.27 6.10
N GLU A 499 14.14 -28.64 4.86
CA GLU A 499 13.93 -30.02 4.35
C GLU A 499 14.78 -31.01 5.16
N GLY A 500 16.04 -30.66 5.45
CA GLY A 500 16.92 -31.44 6.34
C GLY A 500 16.37 -31.58 7.76
N MET A 501 15.87 -30.49 8.36
CA MET A 501 15.21 -30.53 9.67
C MET A 501 13.97 -31.41 9.65
N ALA A 502 13.09 -31.26 8.65
CA ALA A 502 11.87 -32.06 8.52
C ALA A 502 12.17 -33.56 8.37
N ALA A 503 13.17 -33.93 7.57
CA ALA A 503 13.62 -35.31 7.45
C ALA A 503 14.20 -35.85 8.77
N GLY A 504 14.98 -35.05 9.50
CA GLY A 504 15.47 -35.39 10.85
C GLY A 504 14.37 -35.53 11.90
N LEU A 505 13.16 -35.06 11.63
CA LEU A 505 11.95 -35.29 12.43
C LEU A 505 11.12 -36.48 11.94
N GLY A 506 11.52 -37.12 10.84
CA GLY A 506 10.78 -38.21 10.20
C GLY A 506 9.59 -37.76 9.34
N MET A 507 9.49 -36.46 9.04
CA MET A 507 8.39 -35.89 8.25
C MET A 507 8.66 -36.08 6.75
N SER A 508 7.64 -36.48 5.98
CA SER A 508 7.77 -36.67 4.52
C SER A 508 7.56 -35.39 3.74
N ASN A 509 6.57 -34.61 4.13
CA ASN A 509 6.05 -33.54 3.31
C ASN A 509 5.61 -32.34 4.17
N HIS A 510 5.26 -31.26 3.47
CA HIS A 510 4.74 -30.02 4.05
C HIS A 510 3.61 -30.21 5.08
N ALA A 511 2.62 -31.06 4.78
CA ALA A 511 1.47 -31.29 5.66
C ALA A 511 1.85 -32.00 6.97
N ASP A 512 2.89 -32.83 6.97
CA ASP A 512 3.38 -33.50 8.18
C ASP A 512 4.02 -32.51 9.18
N VAL A 513 4.56 -31.40 8.68
CA VAL A 513 5.19 -30.35 9.50
C VAL A 513 4.14 -29.47 10.17
N ILE A 514 3.12 -29.07 9.41
CA ILE A 514 2.17 -28.03 9.82
C ILE A 514 1.45 -28.42 11.12
N GLY A 515 1.66 -27.63 12.18
CA GLY A 515 0.95 -27.82 13.44
C GLY A 515 1.36 -29.07 14.23
N ALA A 516 2.44 -29.76 13.85
CA ALA A 516 2.93 -30.95 14.54
C ALA A 516 3.48 -30.65 15.95
N ARG A 517 3.78 -29.37 16.25
CA ARG A 517 4.17 -28.86 17.58
C ARG A 517 5.32 -29.65 18.24
N ARG A 518 6.27 -30.14 17.43
CA ARG A 518 7.48 -30.85 17.90
C ARG A 518 8.56 -29.86 18.33
N PHE A 519 8.26 -29.07 19.35
CA PHE A 519 9.19 -28.12 19.92
C PHE A 519 8.87 -27.86 21.39
N ARG A 520 9.84 -27.33 22.12
CA ARG A 520 9.73 -26.93 23.51
C ARG A 520 10.16 -25.49 23.68
N TYR A 521 9.55 -24.82 24.66
CA TYR A 521 9.95 -23.50 25.11
C TYR A 521 10.48 -23.55 26.53
N HIS A 522 11.65 -22.96 26.77
CA HIS A 522 12.34 -22.94 28.06
C HIS A 522 12.79 -21.53 28.48
N GLY A 523 12.30 -20.50 27.78
CA GLY A 523 12.58 -19.11 28.12
C GLY A 523 11.75 -18.60 29.30
N SER A 524 12.05 -17.35 29.70
CA SER A 524 11.43 -16.73 30.88
C SER A 524 10.14 -15.97 30.60
N ASP A 525 9.72 -15.83 29.33
CA ASP A 525 8.45 -15.20 28.98
C ASP A 525 7.25 -15.99 29.55
N PRO A 526 6.47 -15.43 30.48
CA PRO A 526 5.44 -16.18 31.20
C PRO A 526 4.36 -16.74 30.29
N LEU A 527 3.92 -15.97 29.29
CA LEU A 527 2.87 -16.38 28.37
C LEU A 527 3.32 -17.55 27.50
N LEU A 528 4.53 -17.46 26.95
CA LEU A 528 5.11 -18.55 26.16
C LEU A 528 5.40 -19.78 27.02
N PHE A 529 5.84 -19.60 28.28
CA PHE A 529 6.07 -20.71 29.20
C PHE A 529 4.79 -21.41 29.60
N GLU A 530 3.74 -20.66 29.90
CA GLU A 530 2.41 -21.22 30.18
C GLU A 530 1.86 -21.98 28.97
N THR A 531 2.03 -21.42 27.77
CA THR A 531 1.50 -22.02 26.54
C THR A 531 2.33 -23.22 26.07
N PHE A 532 3.66 -23.14 26.10
CA PHE A 532 4.56 -24.10 25.42
C PHE A 532 5.61 -24.76 26.32
N GLY A 533 5.78 -24.27 27.55
CA GLY A 533 6.77 -24.79 28.50
C GLY A 533 6.22 -25.83 29.48
N ARG A 534 4.89 -25.96 29.61
CA ARG A 534 4.24 -26.92 30.51
C ARG A 534 3.75 -28.16 29.76
N GLY A 535 4.34 -29.32 30.09
CA GLY A 535 3.90 -30.62 29.57
C GLY A 535 4.21 -30.85 28.09
N GLU A 536 3.79 -32.01 27.57
CA GLU A 536 3.87 -32.31 26.14
C GLU A 536 2.62 -31.79 25.42
N HIS A 537 2.82 -31.18 24.25
CA HIS A 537 1.72 -30.81 23.36
C HIS A 537 1.28 -32.03 22.56
N ALA A 538 -0.03 -32.22 22.40
CA ALA A 538 -0.54 -33.30 21.57
C ALA A 538 0.08 -33.20 20.17
N LYS A 539 0.72 -34.30 19.71
CA LYS A 539 1.42 -34.41 18.41
C LYS A 539 0.55 -33.97 17.22
N GLN A 540 -0.76 -34.12 17.38
CA GLN A 540 -1.81 -33.60 16.51
C GLN A 540 -3.01 -33.21 17.37
N VAL A 541 -3.66 -32.09 17.04
CA VAL A 541 -4.98 -31.79 17.60
C VAL A 541 -5.95 -32.86 17.11
N PRO A 542 -6.80 -33.45 17.97
CA PRO A 542 -7.77 -34.47 17.55
C PRO A 542 -8.53 -34.02 16.31
N HIS A 543 -8.78 -34.95 15.38
CA HIS A 543 -9.63 -34.69 14.24
C HIS A 543 -11.02 -34.26 14.75
N VAL A 544 -11.32 -32.96 14.65
CA VAL A 544 -12.64 -32.44 15.00
C VAL A 544 -13.56 -32.83 13.87
N GLN A 545 -14.55 -33.67 14.16
CA GLN A 545 -15.59 -34.02 13.19
C GLN A 545 -16.22 -32.73 12.68
N MET A 546 -16.14 -32.52 11.36
CA MET A 546 -16.72 -31.35 10.73
C MET A 546 -18.23 -31.37 11.00
N LYS A 547 -18.73 -30.39 11.74
CA LYS A 547 -20.17 -30.13 11.71
C LYS A 547 -20.46 -29.61 10.31
N GLU A 548 -21.08 -30.44 9.47
CA GLU A 548 -21.75 -29.99 8.26
C GLU A 548 -22.83 -29.00 8.68
N ARG A 549 -22.45 -27.73 8.76
CA ARG A 549 -23.38 -26.66 8.52
C ARG A 549 -23.13 -26.28 7.08
N GLU A 550 -24.08 -26.59 6.21
CA GLU A 550 -24.26 -25.95 4.92
C GLU A 550 -24.38 -24.44 5.14
N LYS A 551 -23.28 -23.77 5.46
CA LYS A 551 -23.25 -22.32 5.44
C LYS A 551 -23.19 -21.90 3.99
N LYS A 552 -23.74 -20.71 3.74
CA LYS A 552 -23.71 -19.97 2.47
C LYS A 552 -22.27 -19.73 2.01
N ILE A 553 -21.57 -20.79 1.61
CA ILE A 553 -20.29 -20.69 0.92
C ILE A 553 -20.59 -20.02 -0.40
N PHE A 554 -19.82 -18.98 -0.71
CA PHE A 554 -19.90 -18.28 -1.98
C PHE A 554 -19.79 -19.29 -3.12
N LYS A 555 -20.77 -19.30 -4.02
CA LYS A 555 -20.81 -20.21 -5.17
C LYS A 555 -20.18 -19.51 -6.38
N SER A 556 -19.34 -20.25 -7.10
CA SER A 556 -18.69 -19.76 -8.31
C SER A 556 -19.71 -19.37 -9.38
N ARG A 557 -19.29 -18.54 -10.34
CA ARG A 557 -20.14 -18.19 -11.50
C ARG A 557 -20.63 -19.45 -12.22
N THR A 558 -19.73 -20.41 -12.44
CA THR A 558 -20.04 -21.69 -13.11
C THR A 558 -21.03 -22.54 -12.32
N VAL A 559 -20.86 -22.65 -11.00
CA VAL A 559 -21.80 -23.41 -10.15
C VAL A 559 -23.15 -22.71 -10.07
N SER A 560 -23.16 -21.38 -9.95
CA SER A 560 -24.37 -20.56 -9.95
C SER A 560 -25.15 -20.70 -11.24
N TYR A 561 -24.48 -20.63 -12.40
CA TYR A 561 -25.09 -20.88 -13.71
C TYR A 561 -25.65 -22.30 -13.79
N ALA A 562 -24.88 -23.33 -13.43
CA ALA A 562 -25.32 -24.72 -13.53
C ALA A 562 -26.56 -25.01 -12.67
N GLN A 563 -26.64 -24.43 -11.47
CA GLN A 563 -27.77 -24.62 -10.56
C GLN A 563 -29.02 -23.82 -10.94
N ASN A 564 -28.87 -22.72 -11.71
CA ASN A 564 -29.96 -21.82 -12.06
C ASN A 564 -30.10 -21.66 -13.59
N LYS A 565 -29.70 -22.69 -14.34
CA LYS A 565 -29.55 -22.63 -15.79
C LYS A 565 -30.81 -22.14 -16.49
N ASP A 566 -31.98 -22.61 -16.05
CA ASP A 566 -33.27 -22.24 -16.66
C ASP A 566 -33.56 -20.74 -16.52
N VAL A 567 -33.23 -20.14 -15.38
CA VAL A 567 -33.39 -18.70 -15.14
C VAL A 567 -32.38 -17.91 -15.98
N PHE A 568 -31.12 -18.34 -15.99
CA PHE A 568 -30.06 -17.69 -16.76
C PHE A 568 -30.39 -17.70 -18.25
N GLU A 569 -30.67 -18.87 -18.83
CA GLU A 569 -30.98 -18.96 -20.26
C GLU A 569 -32.29 -18.26 -20.62
N ARG A 570 -33.34 -18.31 -19.76
CA ARG A 570 -34.55 -17.52 -19.99
C ARG A 570 -34.23 -16.03 -20.12
N VAL A 571 -33.46 -15.47 -19.20
CA VAL A 571 -33.07 -14.05 -19.27
C VAL A 571 -32.18 -13.78 -20.49
N LEU A 572 -31.21 -14.65 -20.77
CA LEU A 572 -30.25 -14.48 -21.86
C LEU A 572 -30.86 -14.68 -23.26
N THR A 573 -32.02 -15.34 -23.38
CA THR A 573 -32.78 -15.37 -24.65
C THR A 573 -33.39 -14.02 -25.00
N GLY A 574 -33.50 -13.10 -24.04
CA GLY A 574 -33.98 -11.72 -24.23
C GLY A 574 -32.91 -10.75 -24.75
N ILE A 575 -31.73 -11.23 -25.17
CA ILE A 575 -30.71 -10.40 -25.80
C ILE A 575 -31.23 -9.89 -27.14
N ASP A 576 -31.28 -8.57 -27.30
CA ASP A 576 -31.69 -7.88 -28.52
C ASP A 576 -30.53 -7.01 -29.04
N GLY A 577 -29.88 -7.48 -30.09
CA GLY A 577 -28.67 -6.85 -30.64
C GLY A 577 -27.53 -6.79 -29.63
N ASP A 578 -27.13 -5.57 -29.25
CA ASP A 578 -26.10 -5.29 -28.23
C ASP A 578 -26.70 -4.95 -26.86
N SER A 579 -27.99 -5.19 -26.65
CA SER A 579 -28.70 -4.79 -25.45
C SER A 579 -29.41 -5.96 -24.76
N LEU A 580 -29.60 -5.84 -23.44
CA LEU A 580 -30.38 -6.79 -22.66
C LEU A 580 -31.25 -6.07 -21.63
N LYS A 581 -32.54 -6.38 -21.67
CA LYS A 581 -33.50 -5.97 -20.66
C LYS A 581 -33.73 -7.11 -19.67
N ILE A 582 -33.64 -6.83 -18.37
CA ILE A 582 -33.81 -7.80 -17.29
C ILE A 582 -34.85 -7.27 -16.30
N ASP A 583 -35.90 -8.02 -16.04
CA ASP A 583 -36.86 -7.71 -14.98
C ASP A 583 -36.45 -8.46 -13.70
N VAL A 584 -35.69 -7.77 -12.86
CA VAL A 584 -35.05 -8.37 -11.68
C VAL A 584 -36.07 -8.85 -10.66
N GLY A 585 -37.17 -8.11 -10.49
CA GLY A 585 -38.25 -8.43 -9.57
C GLY A 585 -39.10 -9.60 -10.04
N PHE A 586 -39.52 -9.59 -11.31
CA PHE A 586 -40.34 -10.65 -11.90
C PHE A 586 -39.60 -11.99 -11.95
N ASP A 587 -38.33 -11.97 -12.38
CA ASP A 587 -37.49 -13.17 -12.46
C ASP A 587 -36.94 -13.64 -11.10
N LYS A 588 -37.20 -12.88 -10.01
CA LYS A 588 -36.74 -13.14 -8.64
C LYS A 588 -35.22 -13.36 -8.55
N ILE A 589 -34.46 -12.49 -9.21
CA ILE A 589 -33.00 -12.64 -9.33
C ILE A 589 -32.31 -12.12 -8.07
N GLU A 590 -31.48 -12.98 -7.47
CA GLU A 590 -30.64 -12.64 -6.32
C GLU A 590 -29.43 -11.77 -6.72
N SER A 591 -28.81 -11.11 -5.73
CA SER A 591 -27.72 -10.14 -5.93
C SER A 591 -26.57 -10.66 -6.81
N MET A 592 -25.92 -11.75 -6.40
CA MET A 592 -24.79 -12.32 -7.17
C MET A 592 -25.22 -12.92 -8.51
N HIS A 593 -26.43 -13.48 -8.58
CA HIS A 593 -26.96 -14.06 -9.81
C HIS A 593 -27.12 -12.99 -10.89
N LEU A 594 -27.59 -11.80 -10.52
CA LEU A 594 -27.71 -10.68 -11.45
C LEU A 594 -26.36 -10.32 -12.07
N ASN A 595 -25.31 -10.15 -11.26
CA ASN A 595 -23.98 -9.81 -11.79
C ASN A 595 -23.39 -10.96 -12.63
N HIS A 596 -23.65 -12.22 -12.26
CA HIS A 596 -23.25 -13.39 -13.07
C HIS A 596 -23.96 -13.44 -14.43
N ILE A 597 -25.27 -13.16 -14.47
CA ILE A 597 -26.06 -13.07 -15.70
C ILE A 597 -25.53 -11.93 -16.58
N MET A 598 -25.25 -10.77 -15.99
CA MET A 598 -24.69 -9.63 -16.74
C MET A 598 -23.32 -9.98 -17.35
N LYS A 599 -22.45 -10.68 -16.62
CA LYS A 599 -21.17 -11.15 -17.20
C LYS A 599 -21.37 -12.14 -18.35
N GLU A 600 -22.33 -13.04 -18.23
CA GLU A 600 -22.68 -13.98 -19.31
C GLU A 600 -23.22 -13.27 -20.54
N ALA A 601 -24.05 -12.24 -20.34
CA ALA A 601 -24.55 -11.40 -21.41
C ALA A 601 -23.42 -10.62 -22.11
N VAL A 602 -22.45 -10.07 -21.35
CA VAL A 602 -21.26 -9.41 -21.92
C VAL A 602 -20.44 -10.38 -22.76
N ASP A 603 -20.24 -11.61 -22.28
CA ASP A 603 -19.52 -12.66 -23.03
C ASP A 603 -20.26 -13.01 -24.34
N ARG A 604 -21.57 -12.77 -24.42
CA ARG A 604 -22.42 -12.90 -25.62
C ARG A 604 -22.55 -11.61 -26.46
N GLY A 605 -21.80 -10.56 -26.12
CA GLY A 605 -21.72 -9.32 -26.90
C GLY A 605 -22.62 -8.18 -26.44
N VAL A 606 -23.32 -8.31 -25.31
CA VAL A 606 -24.16 -7.23 -24.76
C VAL A 606 -23.28 -6.09 -24.23
N LYS A 607 -23.66 -4.86 -24.58
CA LYS A 607 -23.01 -3.61 -24.18
C LYS A 607 -23.94 -2.68 -23.40
N LYS A 608 -25.26 -2.88 -23.46
CA LYS A 608 -26.25 -2.02 -22.80
C LYS A 608 -27.21 -2.85 -21.96
N PHE A 609 -27.34 -2.50 -20.69
CA PHE A 609 -28.23 -3.18 -19.75
C PHE A 609 -29.37 -2.28 -19.32
N PHE A 610 -30.60 -2.80 -19.33
CA PHE A 610 -31.79 -2.16 -18.79
C PHE A 610 -32.39 -3.06 -17.71
N LEU A 611 -32.18 -2.68 -16.45
CA LEU A 611 -32.56 -3.48 -15.29
C LEU A 611 -33.81 -2.85 -14.65
N ASP A 612 -34.95 -3.51 -14.81
CA ASP A 612 -36.22 -3.07 -14.25
C ASP A 612 -36.51 -3.78 -12.91
N ASN A 613 -37.33 -3.15 -12.07
CA ASN A 613 -37.76 -3.68 -10.77
C ASN A 613 -36.60 -4.10 -9.85
N VAL A 614 -35.54 -3.28 -9.81
CA VAL A 614 -34.40 -3.52 -8.91
C VAL A 614 -34.78 -3.08 -7.49
N MET A 615 -34.58 -3.98 -6.53
CA MET A 615 -35.06 -3.87 -5.15
C MET A 615 -33.92 -4.05 -4.15
N GLY A 616 -32.77 -3.44 -4.41
CA GLY A 616 -31.61 -3.48 -3.52
C GLY A 616 -30.64 -4.64 -3.77
N GLN A 617 -30.58 -5.19 -4.98
CA GLN A 617 -29.55 -6.16 -5.36
C GLN A 617 -28.15 -5.56 -5.15
N ARG A 618 -27.31 -6.28 -4.40
CA ARG A 618 -25.93 -5.90 -4.06
C ARG A 618 -24.96 -6.27 -5.18
N CYS A 619 -23.81 -5.60 -5.21
CA CYS A 619 -22.73 -5.85 -6.18
C CYS A 619 -23.18 -5.79 -7.66
N LEU A 620 -24.29 -5.10 -7.94
CA LEU A 620 -24.85 -4.95 -9.27
C LEU A 620 -23.87 -4.17 -10.15
N GLY A 621 -23.53 -4.71 -11.32
CA GLY A 621 -22.64 -4.03 -12.26
C GLY A 621 -21.16 -4.02 -11.81
N THR A 622 -20.79 -4.67 -10.71
CA THR A 622 -19.41 -4.65 -10.23
C THR A 622 -18.47 -5.33 -11.21
N GLY A 623 -17.47 -4.57 -11.70
CA GLY A 623 -16.47 -5.03 -12.67
C GLY A 623 -17.03 -5.42 -14.06
N ILE A 624 -18.25 -5.02 -14.39
CA ILE A 624 -18.85 -5.28 -15.71
C ILE A 624 -18.20 -4.39 -16.77
N LYS A 625 -17.88 -4.99 -17.92
CA LYS A 625 -17.33 -4.30 -19.10
C LYS A 625 -18.43 -4.09 -20.13
N CYS A 626 -19.06 -2.93 -20.11
CA CYS A 626 -20.14 -2.57 -21.02
C CYS A 626 -20.15 -1.04 -21.25
N ASP A 627 -20.99 -0.57 -22.17
CA ASP A 627 -21.08 0.86 -22.48
C ASP A 627 -22.05 1.56 -21.52
N GLU A 628 -23.19 0.92 -21.20
CA GLU A 628 -24.26 1.54 -20.41
C GLU A 628 -25.01 0.56 -19.50
N ILE A 629 -25.35 1.01 -18.29
CA ILE A 629 -26.25 0.31 -17.36
C ILE A 629 -27.33 1.30 -16.91
N THR A 630 -28.58 1.03 -17.24
CA THR A 630 -29.74 1.76 -16.73
C THR A 630 -30.49 0.88 -15.73
N VAL A 631 -30.68 1.38 -14.51
CA VAL A 631 -31.40 0.72 -13.42
C VAL A 631 -32.67 1.49 -13.10
N ARG A 632 -33.81 0.81 -13.04
CA ARG A 632 -35.06 1.34 -12.49
C ARG A 632 -35.30 0.76 -11.10
N GLY A 633 -35.23 1.63 -10.09
CA GLY A 633 -35.49 1.29 -8.68
C GLY A 633 -34.27 1.48 -7.77
N LEU A 634 -34.22 0.69 -6.71
CA LEU A 634 -33.26 0.84 -5.60
C LEU A 634 -31.99 0.02 -5.86
N VAL A 635 -30.83 0.66 -5.84
CA VAL A 635 -29.52 -0.01 -5.99
C VAL A 635 -28.96 -0.45 -4.64
N GLY A 636 -28.55 -1.71 -4.54
CA GLY A 636 -28.02 -2.29 -3.30
C GLY A 636 -26.55 -1.99 -3.02
N ASN A 637 -26.10 -2.39 -1.82
CA ASN A 637 -24.74 -2.18 -1.34
C ASN A 637 -23.64 -2.64 -2.33
N HIS A 638 -22.53 -1.90 -2.39
CA HIS A 638 -21.34 -2.22 -3.21
C HIS A 638 -21.58 -2.38 -4.72
N SER A 639 -22.70 -1.88 -5.23
CA SER A 639 -22.97 -1.87 -6.66
C SER A 639 -22.10 -0.85 -7.40
N PHE A 640 -21.91 -1.07 -8.68
CA PHE A 640 -21.13 -0.24 -9.59
C PHE A 640 -19.67 -0.07 -9.18
N ALA A 641 -19.13 -0.93 -8.32
CA ALA A 641 -17.74 -0.87 -7.88
C ALA A 641 -16.81 -1.31 -9.02
N PHE A 642 -15.64 -0.68 -9.11
CA PHE A 642 -14.63 -0.98 -10.14
C PHE A 642 -15.15 -0.88 -11.60
N LEU A 643 -16.19 -0.08 -11.84
CA LEU A 643 -16.66 0.20 -13.20
C LEU A 643 -15.68 1.11 -13.92
N ARG A 644 -15.43 0.79 -15.19
CA ARG A 644 -14.49 1.54 -16.02
C ARG A 644 -15.14 1.97 -17.32
N ASP A 645 -15.11 3.27 -17.58
CA ASP A 645 -15.59 3.87 -18.83
C ASP A 645 -17.07 3.53 -19.14
N VAL A 646 -17.87 3.19 -18.12
CA VAL A 646 -19.30 2.84 -18.22
C VAL A 646 -20.18 4.03 -17.83
N LYS A 647 -21.26 4.25 -18.59
CA LYS A 647 -22.34 5.18 -18.20
C LYS A 647 -23.38 4.44 -17.36
N VAL A 648 -23.73 5.00 -16.20
CA VAL A 648 -24.78 4.42 -15.34
C VAL A 648 -25.88 5.44 -15.10
N ASN A 649 -27.14 5.04 -15.28
CA ASN A 649 -28.30 5.83 -14.89
C ASN A 649 -29.13 5.02 -13.90
N VAL A 650 -29.46 5.61 -12.76
CA VAL A 650 -30.41 5.04 -11.79
C VAL A 650 -31.60 5.96 -11.73
N ILE A 651 -32.76 5.45 -12.16
CA ILE A 651 -33.99 6.22 -12.31
C ILE A 651 -35.13 5.58 -11.51
N PRO A 652 -36.18 6.35 -11.16
CA PRO A 652 -37.30 5.81 -10.40
C PRO A 652 -38.02 4.72 -11.19
N ASN A 653 -38.62 3.80 -10.45
CA ASN A 653 -39.47 2.78 -11.03
C ASN A 653 -40.92 3.03 -10.60
N HIS A 654 -41.77 3.37 -11.57
CA HIS A 654 -43.20 3.60 -11.33
C HIS A 654 -43.98 2.36 -11.76
N SER A 655 -44.59 1.67 -10.80
CA SER A 655 -45.63 0.68 -11.08
C SER A 655 -47.01 1.31 -10.87
N THR A 656 -48.06 0.61 -11.27
CA THR A 656 -49.46 1.04 -11.05
C THR A 656 -49.84 1.13 -9.56
N ILE A 657 -49.07 0.50 -8.66
CA ILE A 657 -49.39 0.36 -7.23
C ILE A 657 -48.36 1.07 -6.32
N THR A 658 -47.10 1.15 -6.73
CA THR A 658 -46.00 1.67 -5.88
C THR A 658 -44.88 2.26 -6.74
N THR A 659 -44.29 3.36 -6.27
CA THR A 659 -43.06 3.94 -6.82
C THR A 659 -41.88 3.51 -5.98
N VAL A 660 -40.85 2.95 -6.61
CA VAL A 660 -39.57 2.66 -5.96
C VAL A 660 -38.59 3.80 -6.29
N PRO A 661 -38.09 4.52 -5.28
CA PRO A 661 -37.17 5.63 -5.52
C PRO A 661 -35.83 5.14 -6.06
N ALA A 662 -35.19 5.98 -6.86
CA ALA A 662 -33.90 5.75 -7.52
C ALA A 662 -32.69 5.82 -6.56
N ASN A 663 -32.85 5.38 -5.31
CA ASN A 663 -31.84 5.55 -4.28
C ASN A 663 -30.69 4.54 -4.46
N ALA A 664 -29.52 4.87 -3.90
CA ALA A 664 -28.37 3.97 -3.87
C ALA A 664 -27.92 3.74 -2.42
N GLN A 665 -27.72 2.48 -2.04
CA GLN A 665 -27.29 2.11 -0.69
C GLN A 665 -25.77 2.29 -0.46
N VAL A 666 -25.23 1.65 0.58
CA VAL A 666 -23.88 1.92 1.10
C VAL A 666 -22.79 1.44 0.15
N GLY A 667 -21.77 2.27 -0.03
CA GLY A 667 -20.54 1.89 -0.73
C GLY A 667 -20.72 1.70 -2.24
N VAL A 668 -21.69 2.36 -2.83
CA VAL A 668 -21.96 2.34 -4.28
C VAL A 668 -20.91 3.16 -5.03
N ALA A 669 -20.49 2.66 -6.20
CA ALA A 669 -19.47 3.26 -7.06
C ALA A 669 -18.07 3.38 -6.44
N ASN A 670 -17.77 2.56 -5.43
CA ASN A 670 -16.46 2.56 -4.80
C ASN A 670 -15.38 2.08 -5.75
N THR A 671 -14.27 2.83 -5.77
CA THR A 671 -13.10 2.57 -6.62
C THR A 671 -13.39 2.65 -8.12
N SER A 672 -14.52 3.25 -8.50
CA SER A 672 -14.94 3.30 -9.89
C SER A 672 -14.32 4.46 -10.65
N ASN A 673 -14.17 4.25 -11.95
CA ASN A 673 -13.71 5.19 -12.95
C ASN A 673 -14.69 5.21 -14.15
N PRO A 674 -15.97 5.56 -13.94
CA PRO A 674 -17.00 5.58 -14.97
C PRO A 674 -16.77 6.72 -15.98
N THR A 675 -17.51 6.72 -17.09
CA THR A 675 -17.71 7.95 -17.86
C THR A 675 -18.58 8.89 -17.03
N GLU A 676 -19.76 8.42 -16.66
CA GLU A 676 -20.64 9.07 -15.70
C GLU A 676 -21.54 8.09 -14.92
N ILE A 677 -21.90 8.48 -13.70
CA ILE A 677 -22.94 7.80 -12.90
C ILE A 677 -23.95 8.86 -12.46
N ASN A 678 -25.19 8.71 -12.91
CA ASN A 678 -26.28 9.62 -12.64
C ASN A 678 -27.32 8.90 -11.77
N ILE A 679 -27.54 9.38 -10.54
CA ILE A 679 -28.49 8.84 -9.57
C ILE A 679 -29.63 9.84 -9.38
N SER A 680 -30.83 9.50 -9.86
CA SER A 680 -32.04 10.32 -9.74
C SER A 680 -32.67 10.27 -8.34
N GLY A 681 -31.91 9.93 -7.30
CA GLY A 681 -32.37 9.76 -5.92
C GLY A 681 -31.34 10.27 -4.91
N GLU A 682 -31.38 9.73 -3.70
CA GLU A 682 -30.33 9.93 -2.69
C GLU A 682 -29.34 8.77 -2.69
N VAL A 683 -28.12 9.05 -2.23
CA VAL A 683 -27.07 8.03 -2.01
C VAL A 683 -26.77 7.91 -0.52
N SER A 684 -26.56 6.69 -0.05
CA SER A 684 -26.16 6.42 1.33
C SER A 684 -24.66 6.69 1.54
N ASP A 685 -24.11 6.14 2.63
CA ASP A 685 -22.74 6.34 3.06
C ASP A 685 -21.72 5.78 2.06
N LEU A 686 -20.54 6.37 2.04
CA LEU A 686 -19.39 5.93 1.25
C LEU A 686 -19.68 5.88 -0.27
N PHE A 687 -20.47 6.78 -0.81
CA PHE A 687 -20.65 6.86 -2.26
C PHE A 687 -19.39 7.39 -2.96
N ALA A 688 -19.00 6.72 -4.05
CA ALA A 688 -17.83 7.04 -4.87
C ALA A 688 -16.52 7.18 -4.07
N ALA A 689 -16.38 6.42 -2.98
CA ALA A 689 -15.14 6.39 -2.22
C ALA A 689 -14.02 5.80 -3.08
N TYR A 690 -12.82 6.34 -2.98
CA TYR A 690 -11.64 5.96 -3.77
C TYR A 690 -11.79 6.15 -5.28
N ALA A 691 -12.81 6.87 -5.75
CA ALA A 691 -13.01 7.13 -7.16
C ALA A 691 -11.81 7.86 -7.77
N ILE A 692 -11.48 7.49 -9.01
CA ILE A 692 -10.23 7.91 -9.65
C ILE A 692 -10.47 8.92 -10.76
N SER A 693 -11.54 8.73 -11.52
CA SER A 693 -11.96 9.61 -12.60
C SER A 693 -13.47 9.44 -12.80
N GLY A 694 -14.03 10.19 -13.76
CA GLY A 694 -15.45 10.14 -14.09
C GLY A 694 -16.26 11.26 -13.46
N THR A 695 -17.50 11.39 -13.91
CA THR A 695 -18.46 12.36 -13.37
C THR A 695 -19.56 11.65 -12.62
N PHE A 696 -19.82 12.04 -11.38
CA PHE A 696 -20.89 11.49 -10.56
C PHE A 696 -21.93 12.58 -10.36
N ARG A 697 -23.20 12.27 -10.57
CA ARG A 697 -24.31 13.20 -10.34
C ARG A 697 -25.36 12.54 -9.49
N VAL A 698 -25.78 13.21 -8.44
CA VAL A 698 -26.82 12.74 -7.51
C VAL A 698 -27.85 13.85 -7.41
N ALA A 699 -29.09 13.54 -7.76
CA ALA A 699 -30.16 14.53 -7.71
C ALA A 699 -30.35 15.05 -6.27
N LYS A 700 -30.51 14.15 -5.29
CA LYS A 700 -30.81 14.53 -3.91
C LYS A 700 -29.55 14.58 -3.04
N SER A 701 -29.64 14.05 -1.81
CA SER A 701 -28.65 14.11 -0.74
C SER A 701 -27.66 12.95 -0.77
N GLY A 702 -26.65 13.04 0.10
CA GLY A 702 -25.65 12.00 0.35
C GLY A 702 -25.48 11.73 1.84
N GLY A 703 -25.20 10.47 2.19
CA GLY A 703 -24.87 10.05 3.55
C GLY A 703 -23.46 10.46 4.04
N VAL A 704 -22.98 9.74 5.04
CA VAL A 704 -21.69 9.96 5.71
C VAL A 704 -20.52 9.50 4.83
N ARG A 705 -19.42 10.26 4.83
CA ARG A 705 -18.16 9.92 4.11
C ARG A 705 -18.31 9.70 2.61
N ASN A 706 -19.24 10.42 1.98
CA ASN A 706 -19.26 10.46 0.53
C ASN A 706 -17.99 11.13 0.00
N LEU A 707 -17.50 10.60 -1.12
CA LEU A 707 -16.27 11.07 -1.78
C LEU A 707 -14.99 10.85 -0.96
N LEU A 708 -15.01 9.93 0.01
CA LEU A 708 -13.83 9.54 0.79
C LEU A 708 -12.67 9.16 -0.13
N LEU A 709 -11.48 9.73 0.11
CA LEU A 709 -10.24 9.38 -0.61
C LEU A 709 -10.34 9.50 -2.15
N MET A 710 -11.17 10.40 -2.68
CA MET A 710 -11.14 10.76 -4.11
C MET A 710 -9.70 11.07 -4.57
N LYS A 711 -9.35 10.57 -5.74
CA LYS A 711 -7.98 10.62 -6.29
C LYS A 711 -7.83 11.78 -7.28
N ALA A 712 -6.61 12.00 -7.75
CA ALA A 712 -6.23 13.09 -8.65
C ALA A 712 -6.28 12.73 -10.14
N GLY A 713 -7.06 11.72 -10.54
CA GLY A 713 -7.17 11.29 -11.93
C GLY A 713 -6.32 10.06 -12.28
N LEU A 714 -6.79 9.29 -13.26
CA LEU A 714 -6.09 8.11 -13.78
C LEU A 714 -5.05 8.52 -14.83
N PRO A 715 -3.77 8.15 -14.68
CA PRO A 715 -2.75 8.37 -15.72
C PRO A 715 -3.04 7.60 -17.01
N ASP A 716 -2.71 8.19 -18.17
CA ASP A 716 -2.88 7.55 -19.47
C ASP A 716 -1.98 6.32 -19.67
N GLU A 717 -0.88 6.22 -18.93
CA GLU A 717 -0.01 5.03 -18.90
C GLU A 717 -0.79 3.76 -18.60
N TRP A 718 -1.81 3.85 -17.75
CA TRP A 718 -2.63 2.73 -17.33
C TRP A 718 -3.65 2.31 -18.39
N LYS A 719 -3.96 3.17 -19.36
CA LYS A 719 -4.88 2.84 -20.46
C LYS A 719 -4.24 1.96 -21.53
N ASN A 720 -2.92 2.04 -21.70
CA ASN A 720 -2.21 1.44 -22.84
C ASN A 720 -1.37 0.19 -22.48
N LEU A 721 -1.51 -0.34 -21.26
CA LEU A 721 -0.73 -1.50 -20.80
C LEU A 721 -1.33 -2.82 -21.33
N ASN A 722 -0.69 -3.41 -22.34
CA ASN A 722 -1.01 -4.78 -22.78
C ASN A 722 -0.29 -5.81 -21.90
N VAL A 723 -1.02 -6.32 -20.89
CA VAL A 723 -0.55 -7.39 -19.99
C VAL A 723 -1.01 -8.78 -20.43
N ASP A 724 -1.95 -8.86 -21.37
CA ASP A 724 -2.53 -10.14 -21.80
C ASP A 724 -1.49 -11.07 -22.43
N ARG A 725 -0.48 -10.51 -23.12
CA ARG A 725 0.63 -11.29 -23.68
C ARG A 725 1.46 -12.08 -22.65
N PHE A 726 1.36 -11.73 -21.36
CA PHE A 726 2.11 -12.38 -20.27
C PHE A 726 1.27 -13.34 -19.44
N LYS A 727 -0.03 -13.48 -19.72
CA LYS A 727 -0.91 -14.39 -18.96
C LYS A 727 -0.42 -15.84 -18.95
N SER A 728 0.19 -16.29 -20.05
CA SER A 728 0.70 -17.65 -20.22
C SER A 728 2.21 -17.70 -20.48
N ALA A 729 2.92 -16.60 -20.23
CA ALA A 729 4.36 -16.54 -20.44
C ALA A 729 5.12 -17.38 -19.41
N GLY A 730 6.19 -18.05 -19.85
CA GLY A 730 7.08 -18.79 -18.95
C GLY A 730 7.85 -17.84 -18.01
N LYS A 731 8.35 -18.40 -16.89
CA LYS A 731 9.16 -17.65 -15.90
C LYS A 731 10.31 -16.89 -16.58
N ASP A 732 11.00 -17.52 -17.53
CA ASP A 732 12.15 -16.92 -18.23
C ASP A 732 11.78 -15.73 -19.11
N ASP A 733 10.64 -15.76 -19.79
CA ASP A 733 10.19 -14.66 -20.65
C ASP A 733 9.77 -13.45 -19.82
N ILE A 734 9.11 -13.70 -18.68
CA ILE A 734 8.79 -12.67 -17.69
C ILE A 734 10.09 -12.02 -17.19
N LEU A 735 11.07 -12.82 -16.77
CA LEU A 735 12.35 -12.31 -16.27
C LEU A 735 13.12 -11.51 -17.33
N LYS A 736 13.15 -11.98 -18.58
CA LYS A 736 13.76 -11.25 -19.70
C LYS A 736 13.11 -9.89 -19.94
N GLU A 737 11.77 -9.82 -19.94
CA GLU A 737 11.07 -8.54 -20.11
C GLU A 737 11.34 -7.59 -18.94
N LEU A 738 11.30 -8.07 -17.70
CA LEU A 738 11.60 -7.26 -16.52
C LEU A 738 13.01 -6.65 -16.59
N VAL A 739 14.01 -7.45 -16.97
CA VAL A 739 15.39 -6.97 -17.17
C VAL A 739 15.45 -5.96 -18.31
N LYS A 740 14.79 -6.22 -19.45
CA LYS A 740 14.75 -5.31 -20.60
C LYS A 740 14.16 -3.95 -20.23
N LYS A 741 13.04 -3.93 -19.51
CA LYS A 741 12.40 -2.70 -19.01
C LYS A 741 13.31 -1.96 -18.06
N TYR A 742 13.96 -2.67 -17.14
CA TYR A 742 14.94 -2.07 -16.24
C TYR A 742 16.14 -1.47 -16.98
N GLN A 743 16.74 -2.16 -17.95
CA GLN A 743 17.87 -1.61 -18.73
C GLN A 743 17.45 -0.34 -19.50
N SER A 744 16.22 -0.31 -20.02
CA SER A 744 15.67 0.87 -20.68
C SER A 744 15.52 2.04 -19.71
N ARG A 745 15.02 1.79 -18.49
CA ARG A 745 14.92 2.77 -17.40
C ARG A 745 16.30 3.27 -16.96
N ARG A 746 17.25 2.34 -16.76
CA ARG A 746 18.63 2.63 -16.37
C ARG A 746 19.34 3.50 -17.41
N ALA A 747 19.18 3.21 -18.70
CA ALA A 747 19.75 4.02 -19.78
C ALA A 747 19.25 5.47 -19.73
N LYS A 748 17.97 5.71 -19.40
CA LYS A 748 17.44 7.06 -19.18
C LYS A 748 18.03 7.73 -17.94
N ARG A 749 18.14 6.98 -16.83
CA ARG A 749 18.71 7.47 -15.57
C ARG A 749 20.18 7.84 -15.65
N VAL A 750 20.98 7.16 -16.47
CA VAL A 750 22.40 7.47 -16.67
C VAL A 750 22.58 8.75 -17.49
N LYS A 751 21.67 9.04 -18.42
CA LYS A 751 21.75 10.21 -19.31
C LYS A 751 21.20 11.51 -18.69
N ALA A 752 20.55 11.44 -17.53
CA ALA A 752 19.83 12.58 -16.95
C ALA A 752 20.02 12.67 -15.43
N SER A 753 20.01 13.90 -14.90
CA SER A 753 19.94 14.13 -13.45
C SER A 753 18.65 13.51 -12.86
N TRP A 754 18.59 13.34 -11.53
CA TRP A 754 17.36 12.84 -10.90
C TRP A 754 16.19 13.79 -11.11
N GLN A 755 16.45 15.09 -11.03
CA GLN A 755 15.47 16.14 -11.27
C GLN A 755 14.95 16.09 -12.71
N ASP A 756 15.83 15.99 -13.71
CA ASP A 756 15.41 15.90 -15.11
C ASP A 756 14.67 14.60 -15.42
N PHE A 757 15.07 13.49 -14.77
CA PHE A 757 14.32 12.25 -14.83
C PHE A 757 12.91 12.39 -14.24
N LEU A 758 12.71 13.20 -13.20
CA LEU A 758 11.41 13.42 -12.59
C LEU A 758 10.50 14.34 -13.42
N LYS A 759 11.05 15.34 -14.13
CA LYS A 759 10.28 16.27 -14.99
C LYS A 759 9.39 15.56 -16.00
N GLN A 760 9.81 14.40 -16.52
CA GLN A 760 8.99 13.62 -17.48
C GLN A 760 7.66 13.14 -16.87
N PHE A 761 7.61 12.95 -15.54
CA PHE A 761 6.42 12.52 -14.80
C PHE A 761 5.55 13.69 -14.38
N GLU A 762 6.16 14.84 -14.11
CA GLU A 762 5.45 16.09 -13.79
C GLU A 762 4.46 16.48 -14.89
N LEU A 763 4.91 16.49 -16.16
CA LEU A 763 4.05 16.80 -17.30
C LEU A 763 2.83 15.87 -17.41
N LYS A 764 2.99 14.62 -17.01
CA LYS A 764 1.92 13.60 -17.06
C LYS A 764 0.89 13.81 -15.96
N LEU A 765 1.28 14.38 -14.82
CA LEU A 765 0.37 14.65 -13.71
C LEU A 765 -0.65 15.74 -14.08
N VAL A 766 -0.19 16.77 -14.81
CA VAL A 766 -1.00 17.92 -15.23
C VAL A 766 -2.15 17.51 -16.16
N ASN A 767 -1.94 16.50 -17.00
CA ASN A 767 -2.94 16.07 -17.99
C ASN A 767 -4.05 15.17 -17.42
N ARG A 768 -3.98 14.81 -16.12
CA ARG A 768 -4.97 13.92 -15.52
C ARG A 768 -6.29 14.66 -15.30
N LYS A 769 -7.39 13.96 -15.57
CA LYS A 769 -8.74 14.44 -15.24
C LYS A 769 -9.15 13.86 -13.90
N ALA A 770 -9.23 14.73 -12.89
CA ALA A 770 -9.73 14.36 -11.57
C ALA A 770 -11.23 14.03 -11.65
N PRO A 771 -11.75 13.16 -10.75
CA PRO A 771 -13.16 12.85 -10.69
C PRO A 771 -13.95 14.05 -10.15
N VAL A 772 -15.18 14.23 -10.63
CA VAL A 772 -16.08 15.31 -10.20
C VAL A 772 -17.39 14.72 -9.74
N ALA A 773 -17.89 15.12 -8.58
CA ALA A 773 -19.19 14.70 -8.07
C ALA A 773 -20.09 15.92 -7.81
N VAL A 774 -21.33 15.88 -8.28
CA VAL A 774 -22.32 16.96 -8.19
C VAL A 774 -23.57 16.46 -7.48
N TYR A 775 -24.02 17.18 -6.46
CA TYR A 775 -25.20 16.88 -5.66
C TYR A 775 -26.20 18.03 -5.73
N GLY A 776 -27.47 17.74 -6.02
CA GLY A 776 -28.53 18.75 -6.05
C GLY A 776 -29.07 19.11 -4.66
N LEU A 777 -29.16 18.12 -3.75
CA LEU A 777 -29.66 18.19 -2.37
C LEU A 777 -31.14 18.55 -2.19
N GLY A 778 -31.86 17.68 -1.48
CA GLY A 778 -33.33 17.65 -1.40
C GLY A 778 -33.93 18.10 -0.06
N HIS A 779 -35.27 18.05 0.01
CA HIS A 779 -36.06 18.58 1.13
C HIS A 779 -35.87 17.80 2.43
N GLU A 780 -35.63 16.49 2.36
CA GLU A 780 -35.60 15.61 3.54
C GLU A 780 -34.30 15.70 4.34
N LYS A 781 -33.15 15.69 3.66
CA LYS A 781 -31.82 15.59 4.30
C LYS A 781 -30.78 16.47 3.62
N GLY A 782 -29.85 16.96 4.43
CA GLY A 782 -28.60 17.56 3.97
C GLY A 782 -27.56 16.51 3.56
N MET A 783 -26.36 16.97 3.20
CA MET A 783 -25.20 16.11 3.05
C MET A 783 -24.68 15.70 4.43
N GLY A 784 -24.36 14.41 4.62
CA GLY A 784 -23.83 13.89 5.88
C GLY A 784 -22.44 14.40 6.25
N ASP A 785 -21.97 13.95 7.42
CA ASP A 785 -20.64 14.29 7.94
C ASP A 785 -19.51 13.72 7.09
N TYR A 786 -18.31 14.29 7.23
CA TYR A 786 -17.07 13.80 6.62
C TYR A 786 -17.09 13.79 5.07
N PHE A 787 -17.85 14.70 4.46
CA PHE A 787 -17.81 14.90 3.01
C PHE A 787 -16.39 15.17 2.52
N MET A 788 -15.93 14.43 1.49
CA MET A 788 -14.56 14.49 0.96
C MET A 788 -13.45 14.26 2.00
N GLU A 789 -13.69 13.45 3.02
CA GLU A 789 -12.66 13.06 4.00
C GLU A 789 -11.45 12.43 3.29
N TYR A 790 -10.24 12.82 3.71
CA TYR A 790 -8.97 12.36 3.13
C TYR A 790 -8.84 12.49 1.61
N ALA A 791 -9.60 13.38 0.95
CA ALA A 791 -9.46 13.57 -0.49
C ALA A 791 -8.00 13.93 -0.87
N GLN A 792 -7.53 13.31 -1.95
CA GLN A 792 -6.16 13.43 -2.49
C GLN A 792 -6.18 14.02 -3.91
N GLY A 793 -7.28 14.69 -4.24
CA GLY A 793 -7.67 15.20 -5.54
C GLY A 793 -9.19 15.23 -5.63
N GLY A 794 -9.71 15.36 -6.85
CA GLY A 794 -11.14 15.34 -7.09
C GLY A 794 -11.86 16.63 -6.71
N ILE A 795 -13.11 16.73 -7.16
CA ILE A 795 -13.95 17.91 -6.94
C ILE A 795 -15.34 17.47 -6.47
N GLY A 796 -15.80 18.02 -5.36
CA GLY A 796 -17.17 17.87 -4.87
C GLY A 796 -17.96 19.16 -5.06
N ILE A 797 -19.18 19.07 -5.57
CA ILE A 797 -20.07 20.21 -5.81
C ILE A 797 -21.41 19.95 -5.14
N ILE A 798 -21.85 20.89 -4.31
CA ILE A 798 -23.14 20.90 -3.64
C ILE A 798 -23.95 22.09 -4.17
N LEU A 799 -24.99 21.83 -4.95
CA LEU A 799 -25.81 22.87 -5.58
C LEU A 799 -26.88 23.45 -4.64
N ASN A 800 -27.34 22.65 -3.67
CA ASN A 800 -28.37 23.04 -2.71
C ASN A 800 -29.61 23.65 -3.41
N VAL A 801 -30.16 22.92 -4.39
CA VAL A 801 -31.27 23.31 -5.27
C VAL A 801 -32.49 23.77 -4.47
N VAL A 802 -32.73 23.16 -3.30
CA VAL A 802 -33.86 23.48 -2.42
C VAL A 802 -33.58 24.59 -1.40
N ASN A 803 -32.43 25.28 -1.48
CA ASN A 803 -32.06 26.40 -0.60
C ASN A 803 -32.10 26.08 0.90
N ARG A 804 -31.56 24.92 1.31
CA ARG A 804 -31.43 24.58 2.73
C ARG A 804 -30.53 25.59 3.45
N ILE A 805 -30.91 25.92 4.68
CA ILE A 805 -30.07 26.71 5.58
C ILE A 805 -28.83 25.89 5.96
N ASP A 806 -28.98 24.62 6.35
CA ASP A 806 -27.84 23.76 6.66
C ASP A 806 -27.69 22.67 5.58
N PRO A 807 -26.91 22.94 4.51
CA PRO A 807 -26.78 22.01 3.39
C PRO A 807 -25.87 20.81 3.69
N ILE A 808 -24.98 20.91 4.69
CA ILE A 808 -23.92 19.93 4.95
C ILE A 808 -23.63 19.77 6.45
N GLY A 809 -23.23 18.55 6.84
CA GLY A 809 -22.82 18.20 8.19
C GLY A 809 -21.42 18.72 8.59
N TYR A 810 -20.79 18.02 9.53
CA TYR A 810 -19.52 18.39 10.15
C TYR A 810 -18.31 17.65 9.57
N TYR A 811 -17.11 18.13 9.93
CA TYR A 811 -15.81 17.58 9.52
C TYR A 811 -15.61 17.58 8.00
N VAL A 812 -16.18 18.57 7.32
CA VAL A 812 -16.12 18.74 5.87
C VAL A 812 -14.67 18.82 5.42
N CYS A 813 -14.28 17.94 4.49
CA CYS A 813 -12.93 17.83 3.94
C CYS A 813 -11.83 17.53 4.99
N SER A 814 -12.18 16.91 6.12
CA SER A 814 -11.19 16.54 7.14
C SER A 814 -10.09 15.65 6.55
N GLY A 815 -8.82 16.01 6.78
CA GLY A 815 -7.68 15.26 6.25
C GLY A 815 -7.48 15.38 4.74
N MET A 816 -8.25 16.24 4.04
CA MET A 816 -8.04 16.54 2.62
C MET A 816 -6.63 17.12 2.42
N THR A 817 -5.90 16.53 1.48
CA THR A 817 -4.53 16.95 1.13
C THR A 817 -4.47 17.64 -0.23
N ALA A 818 -5.48 17.43 -1.05
CA ALA A 818 -5.58 17.89 -2.43
C ALA A 818 -7.04 17.83 -2.91
N GLY A 819 -7.41 18.61 -3.92
CA GLY A 819 -8.78 18.74 -4.43
C GLY A 819 -9.52 19.99 -3.91
N ALA A 820 -10.80 20.11 -4.27
CA ALA A 820 -11.64 21.24 -3.88
C ALA A 820 -13.10 20.83 -3.67
N ALA A 821 -13.79 21.46 -2.72
CA ALA A 821 -15.24 21.39 -2.60
C ALA A 821 -15.87 22.75 -2.87
N TYR A 822 -16.95 22.77 -3.66
CA TYR A 822 -17.77 23.94 -3.92
C TYR A 822 -19.14 23.73 -3.30
N ILE A 823 -19.53 24.58 -2.37
CA ILE A 823 -20.76 24.42 -1.61
C ILE A 823 -21.59 25.68 -1.68
N ARG A 824 -22.81 25.56 -2.19
CA ARG A 824 -23.80 26.63 -2.22
C ARG A 824 -24.63 26.67 -0.93
N GLY A 825 -24.72 27.84 -0.33
CA GLY A 825 -25.40 28.06 0.95
C GLY A 825 -24.41 28.24 2.11
N PRO A 826 -24.90 28.53 3.33
CA PRO A 826 -24.03 28.92 4.42
C PRO A 826 -23.27 27.70 4.97
N VAL A 827 -21.96 27.87 5.15
CA VAL A 827 -21.06 26.90 5.77
C VAL A 827 -20.21 27.65 6.80
N THR A 828 -20.21 27.18 8.04
CA THR A 828 -19.45 27.78 9.14
C THR A 828 -18.06 27.15 9.28
N ASP A 829 -17.10 27.88 9.85
CA ASP A 829 -15.76 27.33 10.11
C ASP A 829 -15.78 26.15 11.09
N ALA A 830 -16.80 26.08 11.97
CA ALA A 830 -17.00 24.97 12.90
C ALA A 830 -17.39 23.64 12.21
N GLN A 831 -17.95 23.71 10.99
CA GLN A 831 -18.26 22.52 10.19
C GLN A 831 -17.03 22.00 9.44
N LEU A 832 -15.96 22.79 9.31
CA LEU A 832 -14.78 22.40 8.55
C LEU A 832 -13.91 21.38 9.31
N GLY A 833 -13.33 20.46 8.55
CA GLY A 833 -12.33 19.54 9.06
C GLY A 833 -10.98 20.22 9.33
N LYS A 834 -10.10 19.53 10.04
CA LYS A 834 -8.75 20.04 10.32
C LYS A 834 -7.92 20.06 9.03
N GLY A 835 -7.22 21.18 8.80
CA GLY A 835 -6.26 21.32 7.70
C GLY A 835 -6.83 21.86 6.40
N VAL A 836 -8.10 22.28 6.40
CA VAL A 836 -8.75 22.96 5.28
C VAL A 836 -9.17 24.37 5.66
N ARG A 837 -9.48 25.19 4.67
CA ARG A 837 -10.04 26.54 4.83
C ARG A 837 -11.15 26.78 3.82
N LYS A 838 -12.08 27.65 4.20
CA LYS A 838 -13.10 28.19 3.31
C LYS A 838 -12.60 29.47 2.62
N ILE A 839 -13.02 29.67 1.38
CA ILE A 839 -12.79 30.85 0.55
C ILE A 839 -14.16 31.32 0.08
N GLU A 840 -14.49 32.57 0.35
CA GLU A 840 -15.83 33.16 0.10
C GLU A 840 -15.99 33.74 -1.32
N TYR A 841 -14.94 33.68 -2.14
CA TYR A 841 -14.99 34.16 -3.51
C TYR A 841 -14.60 33.06 -4.50
N LEU A 842 -15.13 33.18 -5.72
CA LEU A 842 -14.80 32.31 -6.84
C LEU A 842 -13.98 33.07 -7.89
N THR A 843 -12.92 32.43 -8.39
CA THR A 843 -12.16 32.94 -9.54
C THR A 843 -13.00 32.86 -10.83
N PRO A 844 -12.63 33.57 -11.91
CA PRO A 844 -13.29 33.42 -13.21
C PRO A 844 -13.31 31.96 -13.71
N ASP A 845 -12.21 31.23 -13.49
CA ASP A 845 -12.10 29.82 -13.86
C ASP A 845 -13.04 28.94 -13.03
N ASP A 846 -13.15 29.20 -11.73
CA ASP A 846 -14.11 28.51 -10.85
C ASP A 846 -15.54 28.71 -11.36
N LYS A 847 -15.90 29.94 -11.74
CA LYS A 847 -17.24 30.28 -12.25
C LYS A 847 -17.55 29.56 -13.56
N LEU A 848 -16.60 29.56 -14.51
CA LEU A 848 -16.75 28.87 -15.79
C LEU A 848 -16.89 27.36 -15.58
N PHE A 849 -16.06 26.79 -14.71
CA PHE A 849 -16.09 25.37 -14.35
C PHE A 849 -17.44 24.97 -13.75
N LEU A 850 -17.92 25.71 -12.74
CA LEU A 850 -19.22 25.45 -12.10
C LEU A 850 -20.38 25.57 -13.08
N LYS A 851 -20.38 26.60 -13.94
CA LYS A 851 -21.43 26.80 -14.95
C LYS A 851 -21.62 25.57 -15.82
N GLY A 852 -20.53 25.01 -16.37
CA GLY A 852 -20.61 23.81 -17.21
C GLY A 852 -21.12 22.57 -16.46
N HIS A 853 -20.81 22.43 -15.18
CA HIS A 853 -21.32 21.32 -14.37
C HIS A 853 -22.79 21.50 -13.96
N ILE A 854 -23.23 22.73 -13.68
CA ILE A 854 -24.62 23.08 -13.38
C ILE A 854 -25.52 22.82 -14.59
N GLU A 855 -25.15 23.31 -15.78
CA GLU A 855 -25.93 23.12 -17.02
C GLU A 855 -26.13 21.63 -17.33
N ARG A 856 -25.06 20.82 -17.20
CA ARG A 856 -25.14 19.37 -17.38
C ARG A 856 -25.97 18.69 -16.31
N PHE A 857 -25.93 19.17 -15.06
CA PHE A 857 -26.74 18.62 -13.97
C PHE A 857 -28.23 18.85 -14.22
N ILE A 858 -28.61 20.07 -14.58
CA ILE A 858 -29.97 20.45 -14.93
C ILE A 858 -30.46 19.59 -16.10
N SER A 859 -29.68 19.51 -17.18
CA SER A 859 -30.03 18.72 -18.35
C SER A 859 -30.21 17.23 -18.05
N GLU A 860 -29.48 16.66 -17.09
CA GLU A 860 -29.58 15.24 -16.77
C GLU A 860 -30.85 14.91 -15.97
N PHE A 861 -31.27 15.80 -15.06
CA PHE A 861 -32.34 15.49 -14.09
C PHE A 861 -33.70 16.15 -14.36
N MET A 862 -33.80 17.12 -15.28
CA MET A 862 -35.03 17.89 -15.55
C MET A 862 -36.28 17.01 -15.83
N ASP A 863 -36.09 15.90 -16.55
CA ASP A 863 -37.18 15.07 -17.09
C ASP A 863 -37.21 13.65 -16.50
N LYS A 864 -36.69 13.44 -15.27
CA LYS A 864 -36.53 12.10 -14.67
C LYS A 864 -37.64 11.68 -13.70
N ASP A 865 -38.66 12.51 -13.50
CA ASP A 865 -39.81 12.27 -12.59
C ASP A 865 -39.37 11.76 -11.22
N ILE A 866 -38.52 12.53 -10.54
CA ILE A 866 -37.80 12.09 -9.34
C ILE A 866 -38.72 12.10 -8.12
N ASP A 867 -39.31 13.26 -7.90
CA ASP A 867 -40.23 13.60 -6.83
C ASP A 867 -40.77 14.98 -7.16
N LYS A 868 -42.09 15.15 -7.10
CA LYS A 868 -42.75 16.39 -7.51
C LYS A 868 -42.17 17.63 -6.82
N ALA A 869 -41.95 17.58 -5.50
CA ALA A 869 -41.47 18.73 -4.74
C ALA A 869 -40.01 19.07 -5.09
N TYR A 870 -39.19 18.06 -5.34
CA TYR A 870 -37.82 18.27 -5.82
C TYR A 870 -37.78 18.80 -7.25
N ASP A 871 -38.58 18.24 -8.15
CA ASP A 871 -38.61 18.61 -9.57
C ASP A 871 -39.09 20.06 -9.75
N ASP A 872 -40.06 20.51 -8.94
CA ASP A 872 -40.50 21.90 -8.92
C ASP A 872 -39.37 22.85 -8.47
N SER A 873 -38.62 22.47 -7.42
CA SER A 873 -37.43 23.23 -6.98
C SER A 873 -36.30 23.23 -8.02
N LEU A 874 -36.09 22.12 -8.74
CA LEU A 874 -35.09 22.02 -9.80
C LEU A 874 -35.44 22.93 -10.98
N LYS A 875 -36.71 22.99 -11.38
CA LYS A 875 -37.19 23.92 -12.42
C LYS A 875 -37.00 25.37 -12.01
N GLU A 876 -37.33 25.71 -10.77
CA GLU A 876 -37.11 27.06 -10.22
C GLU A 876 -35.62 27.41 -10.21
N PHE A 877 -34.76 26.51 -9.73
CA PHE A 877 -33.32 26.69 -9.73
C PHE A 877 -32.76 26.88 -11.15
N ALA A 878 -33.22 26.08 -12.11
CA ALA A 878 -32.79 26.18 -13.51
C ALA A 878 -33.20 27.51 -14.16
N LYS A 879 -34.42 27.97 -13.86
CA LYS A 879 -34.90 29.29 -14.29
C LYS A 879 -34.02 30.40 -13.70
N ASN A 880 -33.80 30.39 -12.39
CA ASN A 880 -32.97 31.40 -11.72
C ASN A 880 -31.52 31.40 -12.22
N PHE A 881 -30.96 30.23 -12.51
CA PHE A 881 -29.63 30.11 -13.08
C PHE A 881 -29.54 30.66 -14.51
N THR A 882 -30.60 30.52 -15.29
CA THR A 882 -30.68 31.08 -16.65
C THR A 882 -30.83 32.60 -16.61
N ASP A 883 -31.72 33.10 -15.75
CA ASP A 883 -32.06 34.52 -15.64
C ASP A 883 -30.92 35.32 -14.98
N ASN A 884 -30.29 34.78 -13.93
CA ASN A 884 -29.22 35.45 -13.19
C ASN A 884 -28.14 34.47 -12.68
N PRO A 885 -27.27 33.96 -13.57
CA PRO A 885 -26.23 33.00 -13.18
C PRO A 885 -25.23 33.58 -12.18
N GLY A 886 -25.00 34.91 -12.22
CA GLY A 886 -24.08 35.59 -11.32
C GLY A 886 -24.51 35.49 -9.85
N GLN A 887 -25.81 35.55 -9.58
CA GLN A 887 -26.36 35.42 -8.23
C GLN A 887 -26.20 34.00 -7.69
N ILE A 888 -26.55 32.98 -8.48
CA ILE A 888 -26.37 31.57 -8.08
C ILE A 888 -24.90 31.26 -7.79
N LEU A 889 -23.98 31.77 -8.61
CA LEU A 889 -22.55 31.58 -8.41
C LEU A 889 -21.99 32.36 -7.21
N ALA A 890 -22.61 33.47 -6.81
CA ALA A 890 -22.19 34.26 -5.66
C ALA A 890 -22.48 33.54 -4.32
N ASP A 891 -23.46 32.63 -4.30
CA ASP A 891 -23.83 31.86 -3.10
C ASP A 891 -22.88 30.69 -2.79
N PHE A 892 -21.87 30.44 -3.63
CA PHE A 892 -20.91 29.35 -3.44
C PHE A 892 -19.70 29.80 -2.63
N CYS A 893 -19.33 28.98 -1.65
CA CYS A 893 -17.99 29.00 -1.06
C CYS A 893 -17.14 27.85 -1.64
N LYS A 894 -15.81 28.04 -1.60
CA LYS A 894 -14.82 27.05 -2.03
C LYS A 894 -13.98 26.60 -0.82
N ILE A 895 -13.85 25.30 -0.61
CA ILE A 895 -13.04 24.70 0.45
C ILE A 895 -11.83 24.02 -0.17
N ILE A 896 -10.63 24.38 0.31
CA ILE A 896 -9.35 23.85 -0.16
C ILE A 896 -8.43 23.49 1.02
N PRO A 897 -7.44 22.58 0.84
CA PRO A 897 -6.49 22.28 1.91
C PRO A 897 -5.55 23.46 2.15
N ILE A 898 -5.23 23.78 3.41
CA ILE A 898 -4.35 24.91 3.77
C ILE A 898 -2.98 24.77 3.10
N SER A 899 -2.50 23.54 2.94
CA SER A 899 -1.20 23.25 2.32
C SER A 899 -1.12 23.60 0.83
N SER A 900 -2.25 23.80 0.13
CA SER A 900 -2.29 24.16 -1.30
C SER A 900 -1.71 25.56 -1.61
N LEU A 901 -1.60 26.43 -0.62
CA LEU A 901 -1.09 27.80 -0.80
C LEU A 901 0.44 27.90 -0.74
N SER A 902 1.14 26.84 -0.27
CA SER A 902 2.55 26.95 0.14
C SER A 902 3.59 26.57 -0.92
N THR A 903 3.24 26.49 -2.21
CA THR A 903 4.22 26.15 -3.24
C THR A 903 4.47 27.21 -4.30
N THR A 904 3.67 28.28 -4.42
CA THR A 904 4.02 29.48 -5.22
C THR A 904 3.03 30.65 -5.17
N SER A 905 2.00 30.68 -4.32
CA SER A 905 1.05 31.81 -4.27
C SER A 905 1.32 32.73 -3.08
N ASN A 906 2.39 33.52 -3.18
CA ASN A 906 2.45 34.87 -2.60
C ASN A 906 2.18 35.87 -3.74
N GLU A 907 1.10 35.63 -4.49
CA GLU A 907 0.45 36.61 -5.38
C GLU A 907 -1.04 36.64 -5.07
#